data_AF-A0A5P9H7E1-F1
#
_entry.id   AF-A0A5P9H7E1-F1
#
_cell.length_a   1.000
_cell.length_b   1.000
_cell.length_c   1.000
_cell.angle_alpha   90.00
_cell.angle_beta   90.00
_cell.angle_gamma   90.00
#
_symmetry.space_group_name_H-M   'P 1'
#
loop_
_entity.id
_entity.type
_entity.pdbx_description
1 polymer ?
#
loop_
_entity_poly.entity_id
_entity_poly.type
_entity_poly.pdbx_seq_one_letter_code
_entity_poly.pdbx_strand_id
1 'polypeptide(L)'
;MAHRIDKDTAFDSVLTAPWGGGTGGTDNGDLEDEGNVDKGNAFGGDDHLKGNDNDNALLGGAGKDFLRGDDGDDSLYGEAGDDILLGGGNTLDGDEDVNGDDYLEGGLGDDVLVGQGGNDDMFGDEGSDLLIGNRGNDYMEGNDGNDAMFGGHHNDSMYGGAGDDCMAGQGGADLMFGGEGHDLMSGGTGSDSLYGGDGNDSMSGNEGRDYMNGGAGDDRMFGQEGADVMNGFTGDDSISGGHGDDVIRGEIGDDVLHGNGGQDNIYGGADNDHISGGNGGDRLEGGDNADCIQGGRGHDLIWGDNSDGDIAQGEASDTISGGVGRDTIYGGEDDDDINGDDANDWISGGTGDDTIDGGNDDDVINGDQGDDHIKGGNGADDIDGGSGNDVIEGGTGEDTIDGNSGDDCIDAGGSNDVVNGGTGEDSIYGANGNDTLNGGQDDDLVVGGRGDDVIYGDAGNEGGGADMLIGDGWDVDGTVPASMPGDDQLFGGKDGDCLFDDGGNDTMTGGADGDEFVFGFTINQNGNSIYVGPGGDNVITDFDDDQFDLIVMSTSIDAADLSATIVNNDEDVLISHSDGWTILVEGLVEEMEGIDPDDVFFDDAALMQFLLEGQPDVVGANDKGIIEFRDKEVTFFDCDADQAEYCDVPGVGGVRPEAKELSKEKVGNTTTNATEYQVANAYLDQDDNVYISGDELILDILA
;
A
#
# COMPACT_ATOMS: atom_id res chain seq x y z
N MET A 1 30.90 -30.59 12.54
CA MET A 1 30.75 -32.06 12.34
C MET A 1 31.21 -32.70 13.64
N ALA A 2 30.23 -32.96 14.50
CA ALA A 2 30.36 -33.02 15.95
C ALA A 2 31.39 -34.01 16.48
N HIS A 3 32.26 -33.51 17.35
CA HIS A 3 32.96 -34.32 18.35
C HIS A 3 32.06 -34.46 19.59
N ARG A 4 30.80 -34.89 19.39
CA ARG A 4 29.81 -35.03 20.47
C ARG A 4 30.37 -36.04 21.48
N ILE A 5 30.83 -35.56 22.63
CA ILE A 5 31.23 -36.44 23.73
C ILE A 5 29.93 -37.08 24.23
N ASP A 6 29.78 -38.39 24.02
CA ASP A 6 28.56 -39.11 24.42
C ASP A 6 28.45 -39.06 25.95
N LYS A 7 27.41 -38.37 26.48
CA LYS A 7 27.08 -38.21 27.91
C LYS A 7 27.23 -39.51 28.68
N ASP A 8 26.80 -40.63 28.10
CA ASP A 8 26.91 -41.95 28.74
C ASP A 8 28.39 -42.39 28.88
N THR A 9 29.26 -42.02 27.94
CA THR A 9 30.69 -42.41 27.98
C THR A 9 31.53 -41.50 28.86
N ALA A 10 31.27 -40.19 28.89
CA ALA A 10 31.93 -39.26 29.81
C ALA A 10 31.55 -39.60 31.26
N PHE A 11 30.25 -39.69 31.55
CA PHE A 11 29.71 -39.97 32.88
C PHE A 11 30.08 -41.39 33.41
N ASP A 12 30.06 -42.45 32.57
CA ASP A 12 30.54 -43.77 33.01
C ASP A 12 32.06 -43.80 33.26
N SER A 13 32.83 -42.97 32.54
CA SER A 13 34.27 -42.85 32.76
C SER A 13 34.58 -42.16 34.09
N VAL A 14 33.76 -41.19 34.48
CA VAL A 14 33.79 -40.49 35.77
C VAL A 14 33.53 -41.50 36.91
N LEU A 15 32.47 -42.30 36.83
CA LEU A 15 32.05 -43.21 37.91
C LEU A 15 32.95 -44.45 38.17
N THR A 16 33.80 -44.89 37.23
CA THR A 16 34.41 -46.25 37.27
C THR A 16 35.90 -46.35 37.66
N ALA A 17 36.61 -45.24 37.94
CA ALA A 17 38.05 -45.21 38.26
C ALA A 17 38.37 -44.75 39.71
N PRO A 18 39.56 -45.05 40.28
CA PRO A 18 39.91 -44.62 41.63
C PRO A 18 40.23 -43.12 41.71
N TRP A 19 39.35 -42.37 42.39
CA TRP A 19 39.39 -40.92 42.61
C TRP A 19 40.55 -40.45 43.52
N GLY A 20 41.19 -39.34 43.17
CA GLY A 20 42.20 -38.67 43.97
C GLY A 20 41.61 -37.57 44.87
N GLY A 21 41.40 -37.87 46.15
CA GLY A 21 40.95 -36.90 47.19
C GLY A 21 39.46 -36.49 47.07
N GLY A 22 38.71 -36.12 48.11
CA GLY A 22 39.05 -35.88 49.52
C GLY A 22 38.38 -36.83 50.53
N THR A 23 38.69 -36.66 51.82
CA THR A 23 37.92 -37.27 52.91
C THR A 23 36.88 -36.26 53.38
N GLY A 24 35.63 -36.68 53.63
CA GLY A 24 34.56 -35.79 54.09
C GLY A 24 35.04 -34.78 55.15
N GLY A 25 35.19 -33.52 54.71
CA GLY A 25 35.72 -32.40 55.49
C GLY A 25 37.01 -31.72 54.99
N THR A 26 37.45 -31.89 53.75
CA THR A 26 38.47 -31.02 53.12
C THR A 26 37.86 -30.32 51.91
N ASP A 27 37.65 -29.02 52.07
CA ASP A 27 36.80 -28.07 51.32
C ASP A 27 37.56 -27.31 50.21
N ASN A 28 38.73 -27.79 49.78
CA ASN A 28 39.56 -27.17 48.75
C ASN A 28 40.54 -28.22 48.18
N GLY A 29 40.29 -28.70 46.97
CA GLY A 29 41.19 -29.56 46.22
C GLY A 29 41.97 -28.72 45.21
N ASP A 30 43.14 -28.21 45.60
CA ASP A 30 44.12 -27.70 44.64
C ASP A 30 44.83 -28.92 44.02
N LEU A 31 44.31 -29.41 42.90
CA LEU A 31 44.81 -30.61 42.23
C LEU A 31 45.98 -30.29 41.28
N GLU A 32 46.34 -29.01 41.10
CA GLU A 32 47.49 -28.57 40.28
C GLU A 32 48.83 -29.14 40.78
N ASP A 33 48.94 -29.38 42.09
CA ASP A 33 50.16 -29.91 42.72
C ASP A 33 50.34 -31.43 42.52
N GLU A 34 49.34 -32.10 41.93
CA GLU A 34 49.37 -33.53 41.60
C GLU A 34 49.51 -33.69 40.06
N GLY A 35 50.75 -33.88 39.58
CA GLY A 35 51.06 -33.85 38.14
C GLY A 35 50.55 -35.01 37.26
N ASN A 36 49.33 -35.53 37.49
CA ASN A 36 48.52 -36.37 36.58
C ASN A 36 47.03 -36.39 37.03
N VAL A 37 46.46 -35.27 37.50
CA VAL A 37 45.07 -35.30 37.97
C VAL A 37 44.13 -35.16 36.80
N ASP A 38 43.61 -36.29 36.35
CA ASP A 38 42.56 -36.32 35.33
C ASP A 38 41.15 -36.30 35.98
N LYS A 39 41.03 -36.39 37.32
CA LYS A 39 39.74 -36.60 38.04
C LYS A 39 39.69 -35.99 39.45
N GLY A 40 38.62 -35.23 39.75
CA GLY A 40 38.32 -34.64 41.07
C GLY A 40 36.85 -34.82 41.47
N ASN A 41 36.58 -34.99 42.76
CA ASN A 41 35.21 -35.16 43.28
C ASN A 41 35.06 -34.54 44.67
N ALA A 42 34.11 -33.62 44.80
CA ALA A 42 33.72 -32.95 46.03
C ALA A 42 32.63 -33.73 46.79
N PHE A 43 32.38 -33.37 48.04
CA PHE A 43 31.47 -34.14 48.92
C PHE A 43 30.54 -33.22 49.71
N GLY A 44 29.77 -32.39 49.00
CA GLY A 44 28.70 -31.56 49.54
C GLY A 44 29.15 -30.42 50.46
N GLY A 45 28.41 -29.32 50.43
CA GLY A 45 28.88 -28.00 50.86
C GLY A 45 29.55 -27.25 49.70
N ASP A 46 29.86 -25.97 49.91
CA ASP A 46 30.52 -25.12 48.92
C ASP A 46 32.00 -25.52 48.75
N ASP A 47 32.36 -26.07 47.59
CA ASP A 47 33.65 -26.66 47.29
C ASP A 47 34.42 -25.89 46.19
N HIS A 48 35.75 -26.06 46.15
CA HIS A 48 36.62 -25.51 45.09
C HIS A 48 37.51 -26.61 44.54
N LEU A 49 37.32 -26.92 43.26
CA LEU A 49 38.05 -27.92 42.49
C LEU A 49 38.81 -27.22 41.37
N LYS A 50 40.12 -27.44 41.32
CA LYS A 50 40.97 -26.93 40.25
C LYS A 50 41.74 -28.06 39.59
N GLY A 51 41.68 -28.10 38.27
CA GLY A 51 42.33 -29.02 37.36
C GLY A 51 43.81 -28.72 37.11
N ASN A 52 44.30 -29.11 35.93
CA ASN A 52 45.64 -28.86 35.39
C ASN A 52 45.60 -28.97 33.86
N ASP A 53 46.71 -28.67 33.18
CA ASP A 53 46.85 -28.67 31.70
C ASP A 53 46.63 -30.02 30.95
N ASN A 54 45.96 -31.03 31.52
CA ASN A 54 45.54 -32.26 30.84
C ASN A 54 44.00 -32.32 30.85
N ASP A 55 43.40 -33.21 30.05
CA ASP A 55 41.96 -33.54 30.15
C ASP A 55 41.55 -33.94 31.58
N ASN A 56 40.60 -33.23 32.18
CA ASN A 56 40.13 -33.40 33.54
C ASN A 56 38.64 -33.74 33.60
N ALA A 57 38.25 -34.41 34.68
CA ALA A 57 36.85 -34.64 35.01
C ALA A 57 36.55 -34.26 36.46
N LEU A 58 35.83 -33.16 36.69
CA LEU A 58 35.58 -32.58 38.00
C LEU A 58 34.08 -32.64 38.34
N LEU A 59 33.77 -33.02 39.58
CA LEU A 59 32.39 -33.14 40.08
C LEU A 59 32.24 -32.34 41.39
N GLY A 60 31.41 -31.29 41.40
CA GLY A 60 31.12 -30.41 42.55
C GLY A 60 30.20 -31.06 43.58
N GLY A 61 29.02 -31.49 43.14
CA GLY A 61 28.14 -32.35 43.92
C GLY A 61 26.97 -31.62 44.54
N ALA A 62 27.12 -30.90 45.64
CA ALA A 62 25.97 -30.21 46.24
C ALA A 62 26.43 -29.04 47.07
N GLY A 63 26.18 -27.81 46.66
CA GLY A 63 26.78 -26.64 47.29
C GLY A 63 26.78 -25.48 46.33
N LYS A 64 27.59 -24.47 46.63
CA LYS A 64 27.99 -23.48 45.64
C LYS A 64 29.45 -23.75 45.31
N ASP A 65 29.68 -24.44 44.22
CA ASP A 65 30.95 -25.03 43.88
C ASP A 65 31.67 -24.19 42.80
N PHE A 66 32.99 -24.12 42.89
CA PHE A 66 33.83 -23.49 41.87
C PHE A 66 34.73 -24.55 41.24
N LEU A 67 34.49 -24.83 39.96
CA LEU A 67 35.19 -25.83 39.16
C LEU A 67 36.00 -25.13 38.07
N ARG A 68 37.24 -25.56 37.89
CA ARG A 68 38.15 -25.00 36.88
C ARG A 68 38.97 -26.10 36.22
N GLY A 69 38.88 -26.24 34.91
CA GLY A 69 39.59 -27.23 34.09
C GLY A 69 41.07 -26.90 33.84
N ASP A 70 41.33 -25.68 33.38
CA ASP A 70 42.63 -25.19 32.84
C ASP A 70 42.84 -25.53 31.36
N ASP A 71 43.98 -26.06 30.93
CA ASP A 71 44.15 -26.47 29.51
C ASP A 71 43.77 -27.95 29.35
N GLY A 72 43.32 -28.37 28.17
CA GLY A 72 42.92 -29.76 27.91
C GLY A 72 41.42 -29.85 27.61
N ASP A 73 40.96 -31.04 27.20
CA ASP A 73 39.53 -31.27 26.97
C ASP A 73 38.89 -31.70 28.30
N ASP A 74 38.23 -30.78 29.00
CA ASP A 74 37.75 -30.97 30.37
C ASP A 74 36.26 -31.35 30.44
N SER A 75 35.85 -31.97 31.55
CA SER A 75 34.46 -32.33 31.84
C SER A 75 34.10 -31.91 33.26
N LEU A 76 33.30 -30.85 33.39
CA LEU A 76 32.94 -30.21 34.65
C LEU A 76 31.45 -30.40 34.94
N TYR A 77 31.12 -30.84 36.15
CA TYR A 77 29.75 -31.11 36.59
C TYR A 77 29.49 -30.41 37.94
N GLY A 78 28.60 -29.42 37.98
CA GLY A 78 28.20 -28.70 39.20
C GLY A 78 27.29 -29.54 40.10
N GLU A 79 26.24 -30.10 39.51
CA GLU A 79 25.15 -30.90 40.08
C GLU A 79 24.07 -30.11 40.82
N ALA A 80 24.31 -29.58 42.02
CA ALA A 80 23.21 -28.95 42.77
C ALA A 80 23.64 -27.77 43.63
N GLY A 81 22.99 -26.64 43.40
CA GLY A 81 23.22 -25.32 43.95
C GLY A 81 24.01 -24.46 42.97
N ASP A 82 24.01 -23.15 43.21
CA ASP A 82 24.57 -22.15 42.29
C ASP A 82 26.11 -22.28 42.16
N ASP A 83 26.56 -22.85 41.05
CA ASP A 83 27.92 -23.26 40.75
C ASP A 83 28.62 -22.35 39.72
N ILE A 84 29.96 -22.39 39.66
CA ILE A 84 30.76 -21.67 38.67
C ILE A 84 31.73 -22.66 38.02
N LEU A 85 31.59 -22.89 36.72
CA LEU A 85 32.40 -23.82 35.93
C LEU A 85 33.22 -23.03 34.88
N LEU A 86 34.53 -23.22 34.88
CA LEU A 86 35.45 -22.63 33.90
C LEU A 86 36.20 -23.74 33.17
N GLY A 87 35.97 -23.90 31.87
CA GLY A 87 36.68 -24.85 31.02
C GLY A 87 38.18 -24.52 30.92
N GLY A 88 38.50 -23.42 30.22
CA GLY A 88 39.88 -23.02 29.91
C GLY A 88 40.79 -22.36 30.98
N GLY A 89 42.06 -22.16 30.58
CA GLY A 89 43.24 -21.74 31.36
C GLY A 89 43.41 -20.25 31.75
N ASN A 90 44.40 -20.01 32.63
CA ASN A 90 44.52 -18.85 33.55
C ASN A 90 45.08 -17.53 32.96
N THR A 91 44.98 -17.31 31.66
CA THR A 91 45.71 -16.23 31.01
C THR A 91 44.81 -15.09 30.57
N LEU A 92 44.77 -14.07 31.44
CA LEU A 92 44.62 -12.65 31.08
C LEU A 92 45.65 -12.15 30.02
N ASP A 93 46.36 -13.04 29.31
CA ASP A 93 47.51 -12.73 28.44
C ASP A 93 47.31 -13.14 26.97
N GLY A 94 46.12 -13.58 26.57
CA GLY A 94 45.73 -13.67 25.14
C GLY A 94 46.63 -14.57 24.29
N ASP A 95 47.06 -15.74 24.80
CA ASP A 95 47.67 -16.77 23.95
C ASP A 95 46.54 -17.67 23.42
N GLU A 96 46.16 -17.41 22.17
CA GLU A 96 44.87 -17.72 21.56
C GLU A 96 44.71 -19.16 21.02
N ASP A 97 45.61 -20.08 21.37
CA ASP A 97 45.79 -21.38 20.70
C ASP A 97 45.89 -22.59 21.68
N VAL A 98 45.51 -22.45 22.96
CA VAL A 98 45.81 -23.46 24.01
C VAL A 98 44.66 -23.98 24.86
N ASN A 99 43.41 -23.61 24.61
CA ASN A 99 42.27 -24.16 25.33
C ASN A 99 41.67 -25.37 24.57
N GLY A 100 41.18 -26.39 25.29
CA GLY A 100 40.64 -27.62 24.71
C GLY A 100 39.13 -27.55 24.47
N ASP A 101 38.57 -28.61 23.90
CA ASP A 101 37.12 -28.73 23.68
C ASP A 101 36.47 -29.25 24.99
N ASP A 102 35.77 -28.38 25.73
CA ASP A 102 35.29 -28.65 27.09
C ASP A 102 33.82 -29.10 27.15
N TYR A 103 33.44 -29.81 28.21
CA TYR A 103 32.06 -30.16 28.56
C TYR A 103 31.71 -29.60 29.95
N LEU A 104 30.68 -28.76 30.05
CA LEU A 104 30.25 -28.08 31.27
C LEU A 104 28.76 -28.36 31.52
N GLU A 105 28.40 -28.87 32.71
CA GLU A 105 27.00 -29.13 33.11
C GLU A 105 26.77 -28.53 34.50
N GLY A 106 25.90 -27.50 34.58
CA GLY A 106 25.55 -26.77 35.79
C GLY A 106 24.73 -27.64 36.75
N GLY A 107 23.50 -27.97 36.35
CA GLY A 107 22.62 -28.89 37.08
C GLY A 107 21.42 -28.16 37.68
N LEU A 108 21.27 -28.21 39.01
CA LEU A 108 20.19 -27.48 39.68
C LEU A 108 20.74 -26.20 40.28
N GLY A 109 20.12 -25.04 40.04
CA GLY A 109 20.54 -23.77 40.65
C GLY A 109 20.95 -22.76 39.59
N ASP A 110 21.24 -21.54 40.01
CA ASP A 110 21.61 -20.46 39.09
C ASP A 110 23.14 -20.50 38.85
N ASP A 111 23.57 -21.05 37.72
CA ASP A 111 24.96 -21.43 37.45
C ASP A 111 25.68 -20.46 36.50
N VAL A 112 27.02 -20.46 36.53
CA VAL A 112 27.87 -19.70 35.59
C VAL A 112 28.84 -20.64 34.89
N LEU A 113 28.70 -20.79 33.58
CA LEU A 113 29.53 -21.65 32.72
C LEU A 113 30.32 -20.79 31.75
N VAL A 114 31.65 -21.01 31.67
CA VAL A 114 32.53 -20.29 30.75
C VAL A 114 33.47 -21.27 30.05
N GLY A 115 33.31 -21.44 28.73
CA GLY A 115 34.14 -22.32 27.90
C GLY A 115 35.54 -21.74 27.63
N GLN A 116 35.58 -20.48 27.17
CA GLN A 116 36.75 -19.68 26.78
C GLN A 116 37.27 -19.91 25.36
N GLY A 117 37.85 -21.06 25.08
CA GLY A 117 38.47 -21.31 23.80
C GLY A 117 38.39 -22.78 23.51
N GLY A 118 38.09 -23.19 22.29
CA GLY A 118 37.81 -24.60 22.00
C GLY A 118 36.51 -24.69 21.23
N ASN A 119 35.86 -25.84 21.22
CA ASN A 119 34.46 -25.95 20.83
C ASN A 119 33.77 -26.63 22.00
N ASP A 120 33.08 -25.84 22.80
CA ASP A 120 32.64 -26.25 24.13
C ASP A 120 31.17 -26.68 24.10
N ASP A 121 30.84 -27.75 24.84
CA ASP A 121 29.46 -28.20 25.09
C ASP A 121 29.04 -27.73 26.50
N MET A 122 28.12 -26.78 26.62
CA MET A 122 27.65 -26.17 27.87
C MET A 122 26.15 -26.41 28.11
N PHE A 123 25.78 -26.83 29.33
CA PHE A 123 24.41 -27.10 29.75
C PHE A 123 24.10 -26.44 31.10
N GLY A 124 23.12 -25.53 31.13
CA GLY A 124 22.61 -24.88 32.35
C GLY A 124 21.80 -25.83 33.23
N ASP A 125 20.78 -26.46 32.63
CA ASP A 125 19.78 -27.36 33.23
C ASP A 125 18.64 -26.60 33.96
N GLU A 126 18.44 -26.74 35.28
CA GLU A 126 17.35 -26.05 35.99
C GLU A 126 17.88 -24.81 36.71
N GLY A 127 17.50 -23.60 36.32
CA GLY A 127 18.00 -22.39 36.96
C GLY A 127 17.96 -21.18 36.05
N SER A 128 18.37 -20.03 36.58
CA SER A 128 18.71 -18.89 35.73
C SER A 128 20.22 -18.84 35.56
N ASP A 129 20.70 -19.34 34.43
CA ASP A 129 22.10 -19.61 34.18
C ASP A 129 22.77 -18.55 33.29
N LEU A 130 24.09 -18.46 33.39
CA LEU A 130 24.94 -17.62 32.53
C LEU A 130 25.95 -18.50 31.79
N LEU A 131 25.79 -18.62 30.48
CA LEU A 131 26.68 -19.40 29.60
C LEU A 131 27.50 -18.46 28.70
N ILE A 132 28.82 -18.66 28.65
CA ILE A 132 29.74 -17.81 27.86
C ILE A 132 30.74 -18.69 27.08
N GLY A 133 30.59 -18.77 25.76
CA GLY A 133 31.48 -19.53 24.85
C GLY A 133 32.82 -18.84 24.63
N ASN A 134 32.80 -17.60 24.13
CA ASN A 134 33.93 -16.75 23.71
C ASN A 134 34.55 -17.09 22.35
N ARG A 135 35.39 -18.13 22.22
CA ARG A 135 36.04 -18.44 20.95
C ARG A 135 35.83 -19.90 20.66
N GLY A 136 35.07 -20.20 19.63
CA GLY A 136 34.76 -21.58 19.38
C GLY A 136 33.58 -21.72 18.48
N ASN A 137 33.27 -22.94 18.10
CA ASN A 137 31.94 -23.24 17.61
C ASN A 137 31.25 -23.96 18.76
N ASP A 138 30.73 -23.19 19.68
CA ASP A 138 30.25 -23.65 20.97
C ASP A 138 28.79 -24.11 20.86
N TYR A 139 28.43 -25.11 21.66
CA TYR A 139 27.07 -25.58 21.85
C TYR A 139 26.63 -25.22 23.26
N MET A 140 25.55 -24.46 23.39
CA MET A 140 25.01 -24.02 24.67
C MET A 140 23.52 -24.34 24.76
N GLU A 141 23.08 -24.84 25.92
CA GLU A 141 21.67 -25.18 26.21
C GLU A 141 21.31 -24.70 27.63
N GLY A 142 20.40 -23.73 27.75
CA GLY A 142 19.90 -23.21 29.03
C GLY A 142 19.00 -24.23 29.73
N ASN A 143 17.94 -24.67 29.05
CA ASN A 143 16.84 -25.52 29.51
C ASN A 143 15.79 -24.76 30.34
N ASP A 144 15.62 -25.05 31.63
CA ASP A 144 14.49 -24.54 32.42
C ASP A 144 14.93 -23.29 33.20
N GLY A 145 14.42 -22.12 32.85
CA GLY A 145 14.58 -20.88 33.59
C GLY A 145 14.89 -19.70 32.67
N ASN A 146 15.31 -18.58 33.25
CA ASN A 146 15.60 -17.39 32.46
C ASN A 146 17.12 -17.27 32.33
N ASP A 147 17.65 -17.65 31.19
CA ASP A 147 19.07 -17.84 30.95
C ASP A 147 19.70 -16.69 30.16
N ALA A 148 21.00 -16.50 30.33
CA ALA A 148 21.80 -15.54 29.58
C ALA A 148 22.93 -16.26 28.85
N MET A 149 22.98 -16.15 27.52
CA MET A 149 23.91 -16.91 26.67
C MET A 149 24.69 -15.99 25.75
N PHE A 150 26.01 -16.16 25.71
CA PHE A 150 26.91 -15.39 24.84
C PHE A 150 27.80 -16.35 24.03
N GLY A 151 27.59 -16.41 22.71
CA GLY A 151 28.36 -17.21 21.76
C GLY A 151 29.82 -16.78 21.70
N GLY A 152 30.03 -15.57 21.20
CA GLY A 152 31.37 -15.01 21.06
C GLY A 152 31.80 -14.96 19.61
N HIS A 153 32.96 -15.52 19.31
CA HIS A 153 33.52 -15.56 17.97
C HIS A 153 33.36 -16.95 17.37
N HIS A 154 33.12 -16.98 16.06
CA HIS A 154 32.83 -18.15 15.21
C HIS A 154 31.40 -18.63 15.39
N ASN A 155 31.08 -19.85 14.93
CA ASN A 155 29.71 -20.23 14.65
C ASN A 155 29.14 -21.05 15.81
N ASP A 156 28.30 -20.43 16.61
CA ASP A 156 27.76 -21.02 17.82
C ASP A 156 26.35 -21.60 17.62
N SER A 157 25.95 -22.50 18.51
CA SER A 157 24.61 -23.08 18.58
C SER A 157 24.05 -22.90 19.98
N MET A 158 23.00 -22.10 20.11
CA MET A 158 22.38 -21.73 21.38
C MET A 158 20.91 -22.15 21.42
N TYR A 159 20.50 -22.72 22.55
CA TYR A 159 19.13 -23.10 22.86
C TYR A 159 18.77 -22.55 24.24
N GLY A 160 17.84 -21.60 24.32
CA GLY A 160 17.34 -21.02 25.57
C GLY A 160 16.57 -22.06 26.37
N GLY A 161 15.41 -22.47 25.86
CA GLY A 161 14.61 -23.54 26.43
C GLY A 161 13.25 -23.05 26.88
N ALA A 162 13.00 -23.02 28.19
CA ALA A 162 11.75 -22.61 28.78
C ALA A 162 11.99 -21.50 29.82
N GLY A 163 11.46 -20.31 29.56
CA GLY A 163 11.64 -19.11 30.37
C GLY A 163 11.98 -17.93 29.47
N ASP A 164 12.14 -16.75 30.06
CA ASP A 164 12.45 -15.55 29.27
C ASP A 164 13.98 -15.43 29.13
N ASP A 165 14.53 -15.83 27.99
CA ASP A 165 15.97 -15.97 27.77
C ASP A 165 16.59 -14.75 27.07
N CYS A 166 17.89 -14.55 27.29
CA CYS A 166 18.68 -13.48 26.68
C CYS A 166 19.90 -14.06 25.97
N MET A 167 19.92 -14.06 24.64
CA MET A 167 20.97 -14.68 23.85
C MET A 167 21.66 -13.71 22.88
N ALA A 168 22.98 -13.80 22.76
CA ALA A 168 23.77 -13.03 21.81
C ALA A 168 24.82 -13.90 21.10
N GLY A 169 24.74 -14.04 19.77
CA GLY A 169 25.71 -14.78 18.96
C GLY A 169 27.05 -14.06 18.86
N GLN A 170 26.99 -12.73 18.70
CA GLN A 170 28.09 -11.78 18.58
C GLN A 170 28.79 -11.83 17.21
N GLY A 171 29.69 -12.77 16.94
CA GLY A 171 30.41 -12.75 15.67
C GLY A 171 30.62 -14.13 15.11
N GLY A 172 29.98 -14.44 13.99
CA GLY A 172 29.83 -15.84 13.65
C GLY A 172 28.94 -16.07 12.46
N ALA A 173 28.34 -17.24 12.44
CA ALA A 173 27.14 -17.52 11.67
C ALA A 173 26.40 -18.50 12.55
N ASP A 174 25.56 -17.93 13.40
CA ASP A 174 25.09 -18.52 14.64
C ASP A 174 23.70 -19.11 14.46
N LEU A 175 23.39 -20.13 15.27
CA LEU A 175 22.07 -20.76 15.31
C LEU A 175 21.49 -20.59 16.70
N MET A 176 20.35 -19.93 16.81
CA MET A 176 19.72 -19.54 18.08
C MET A 176 18.26 -20.00 18.12
N PHE A 177 17.86 -20.64 19.21
CA PHE A 177 16.47 -21.01 19.48
C PHE A 177 16.06 -20.50 20.87
N GLY A 178 15.07 -19.60 20.94
CA GLY A 178 14.52 -19.08 22.19
C GLY A 178 13.78 -20.17 22.95
N GLY A 179 12.64 -20.62 22.41
CA GLY A 179 11.89 -21.75 22.95
C GLY A 179 10.52 -21.32 23.46
N GLU A 180 10.19 -21.66 24.70
CA GLU A 180 8.97 -21.16 25.36
C GLU A 180 9.34 -19.93 26.20
N GLY A 181 8.74 -18.77 25.98
CA GLY A 181 9.01 -17.58 26.80
C GLY A 181 9.02 -16.28 26.01
N HIS A 182 9.41 -15.19 26.65
CA HIS A 182 9.63 -13.91 25.97
C HIS A 182 11.12 -13.68 25.80
N ASP A 183 11.65 -14.09 24.66
CA ASP A 183 13.09 -14.17 24.44
C ASP A 183 13.66 -12.91 23.79
N LEU A 184 14.88 -12.56 24.17
CA LEU A 184 15.67 -11.49 23.58
C LEU A 184 16.88 -12.08 22.84
N MET A 185 16.97 -11.86 21.54
CA MET A 185 18.03 -12.43 20.70
C MET A 185 18.73 -11.39 19.83
N SER A 186 20.05 -11.53 19.72
CA SER A 186 20.89 -10.76 18.80
C SER A 186 21.88 -11.67 18.07
N GLY A 187 21.82 -11.74 16.75
CA GLY A 187 22.75 -12.50 15.91
C GLY A 187 24.15 -11.89 15.97
N GLY A 188 24.28 -10.65 15.51
CA GLY A 188 25.49 -9.86 15.60
C GLY A 188 26.12 -9.70 14.22
N THR A 189 27.42 -10.00 14.07
CA THR A 189 28.05 -10.02 12.75
C THR A 189 27.98 -11.43 12.21
N GLY A 190 27.47 -11.63 11.00
CA GLY A 190 27.36 -13.00 10.53
C GLY A 190 26.36 -13.27 9.43
N SER A 191 25.80 -14.45 9.46
CA SER A 191 24.63 -14.83 8.66
C SER A 191 23.90 -15.82 9.55
N ASP A 192 23.10 -15.25 10.42
CA ASP A 192 22.62 -15.91 11.61
C ASP A 192 21.23 -16.50 11.37
N SER A 193 20.84 -17.46 12.19
CA SER A 193 19.54 -18.11 12.14
C SER A 193 18.90 -18.08 13.53
N LEU A 194 17.90 -17.22 13.69
CA LEU A 194 17.20 -16.98 14.95
C LEU A 194 15.78 -17.53 14.87
N TYR A 195 15.36 -18.25 15.90
CA TYR A 195 14.02 -18.80 16.06
C TYR A 195 13.48 -18.41 17.44
N GLY A 196 12.43 -17.60 17.49
CA GLY A 196 11.73 -17.17 18.72
C GLY A 196 11.11 -18.35 19.43
N GLY A 197 10.02 -18.87 18.86
CA GLY A 197 9.31 -20.01 19.39
C GLY A 197 7.91 -19.63 19.86
N ASP A 198 7.55 -20.03 21.08
CA ASP A 198 6.27 -19.67 21.70
C ASP A 198 6.48 -18.47 22.62
N GLY A 199 5.78 -17.37 22.37
CA GLY A 199 5.76 -16.17 23.20
C GLY A 199 5.96 -14.91 22.37
N ASN A 200 6.22 -13.79 23.04
CA ASN A 200 6.43 -12.51 22.35
C ASN A 200 7.91 -12.18 22.42
N ASP A 201 8.61 -12.44 21.33
CA ASP A 201 10.06 -12.42 21.24
C ASP A 201 10.56 -11.11 20.63
N SER A 202 11.85 -10.81 20.87
CA SER A 202 12.53 -9.64 20.32
C SER A 202 13.85 -10.10 19.70
N MET A 203 13.94 -10.02 18.38
CA MET A 203 15.07 -10.52 17.60
C MET A 203 15.72 -9.44 16.76
N SER A 204 17.05 -9.49 16.68
CA SER A 204 17.87 -8.62 15.83
C SER A 204 18.91 -9.43 15.07
N GLY A 205 18.88 -9.38 13.73
CA GLY A 205 19.91 -9.97 12.87
C GLY A 205 21.24 -9.22 13.01
N ASN A 206 21.18 -7.91 12.83
CA ASN A 206 22.31 -6.96 12.81
C ASN A 206 23.06 -6.96 11.47
N GLU A 207 24.37 -7.24 11.45
CA GLU A 207 25.14 -7.21 10.21
C GLU A 207 25.16 -8.61 9.60
N GLY A 208 24.60 -8.79 8.41
CA GLY A 208 24.66 -10.12 7.84
C GLY A 208 23.74 -10.41 6.68
N ARG A 209 23.33 -11.66 6.63
CA ARG A 209 22.22 -12.12 5.80
C ARG A 209 21.51 -13.12 6.67
N ASP A 210 20.53 -12.62 7.38
CA ASP A 210 20.00 -13.33 8.53
C ASP A 210 18.67 -13.98 8.19
N TYR A 211 18.40 -15.07 8.89
CA TYR A 211 17.10 -15.74 8.87
C TYR A 211 16.48 -15.60 10.24
N MET A 212 15.27 -15.04 10.30
CA MET A 212 14.51 -14.88 11.53
C MET A 212 13.11 -15.48 11.41
N ASN A 213 12.67 -16.11 12.49
CA ASN A 213 11.39 -16.79 12.61
C ASN A 213 10.81 -16.48 13.99
N GLY A 214 9.75 -15.66 14.03
CA GLY A 214 9.09 -15.26 15.27
C GLY A 214 8.44 -16.46 15.94
N GLY A 215 7.44 -17.03 15.27
CA GLY A 215 6.78 -18.24 15.72
C GLY A 215 5.36 -17.94 16.19
N ALA A 216 5.09 -18.06 17.48
CA ALA A 216 3.76 -17.88 18.01
C ALA A 216 3.72 -16.81 19.10
N GLY A 217 3.09 -15.68 18.81
CA GLY A 217 2.92 -14.54 19.70
C GLY A 217 3.26 -13.25 18.97
N ASP A 218 3.18 -12.11 19.65
CA ASP A 218 3.37 -10.81 19.00
C ASP A 218 4.86 -10.42 19.05
N ASP A 219 5.59 -10.70 17.97
CA ASP A 219 7.05 -10.64 17.90
C ASP A 219 7.57 -9.30 17.39
N ARG A 220 8.82 -8.99 17.72
CA ARG A 220 9.56 -7.85 17.17
C ARG A 220 10.82 -8.32 16.48
N MET A 221 10.97 -7.96 15.21
CA MET A 221 12.11 -8.39 14.40
C MET A 221 12.79 -7.21 13.68
N PHE A 222 14.12 -7.16 13.74
CA PHE A 222 14.95 -6.15 13.09
C PHE A 222 16.07 -6.81 12.28
N GLY A 223 16.00 -6.76 10.93
CA GLY A 223 17.07 -7.27 10.06
C GLY A 223 18.35 -6.45 10.20
N GLN A 224 18.19 -5.13 10.10
CA GLN A 224 19.24 -4.12 10.06
C GLN A 224 20.04 -4.10 8.76
N GLU A 225 21.28 -4.55 8.71
CA GLU A 225 22.13 -4.45 7.51
C GLU A 225 22.26 -5.83 6.88
N GLY A 226 21.68 -6.04 5.72
CA GLY A 226 21.75 -7.37 5.15
C GLY A 226 20.98 -7.58 3.87
N ALA A 227 20.34 -8.73 3.76
CA ALA A 227 19.40 -9.08 2.71
C ALA A 227 18.60 -10.24 3.28
N ASP A 228 17.78 -9.91 4.26
CA ASP A 228 17.36 -10.80 5.32
C ASP A 228 16.06 -11.50 4.96
N VAL A 229 15.77 -12.60 5.68
CA VAL A 229 14.52 -13.35 5.52
C VAL A 229 13.85 -13.43 6.87
N MET A 230 12.69 -12.80 7.01
CA MET A 230 11.94 -12.69 8.26
C MET A 230 10.53 -13.23 8.10
N ASN A 231 10.08 -14.04 9.05
CA ASN A 231 8.73 -14.59 9.05
C ASN A 231 8.12 -14.47 10.46
N GLY A 232 6.99 -13.77 10.57
CA GLY A 232 6.24 -13.57 11.82
C GLY A 232 5.54 -14.84 12.28
N PHE A 233 4.78 -15.45 11.38
CA PHE A 233 3.94 -16.65 11.55
C PHE A 233 2.58 -16.38 12.19
N THR A 234 2.47 -16.34 13.51
CA THR A 234 1.16 -16.17 14.16
C THR A 234 1.26 -15.17 15.29
N GLY A 235 0.38 -14.18 15.30
CA GLY A 235 0.39 -13.08 16.27
C GLY A 235 0.51 -11.75 15.55
N ASP A 236 0.34 -10.64 16.28
CA ASP A 236 0.40 -9.30 15.67
C ASP A 236 1.86 -8.81 15.64
N ASP A 237 2.59 -9.12 14.58
CA ASP A 237 4.03 -8.98 14.50
C ASP A 237 4.50 -7.59 14.04
N SER A 238 5.69 -7.18 14.49
CA SER A 238 6.33 -5.94 14.09
C SER A 238 7.70 -6.21 13.48
N ILE A 239 7.80 -6.12 12.15
CA ILE A 239 8.98 -6.51 11.38
C ILE A 239 9.59 -5.30 10.65
N SER A 240 10.91 -5.15 10.75
CA SER A 240 11.68 -4.13 10.05
C SER A 240 12.89 -4.74 9.36
N GLY A 241 12.94 -4.69 8.02
CA GLY A 241 14.07 -5.13 7.19
C GLY A 241 15.32 -4.31 7.42
N GLY A 242 15.29 -3.04 7.05
CA GLY A 242 16.38 -2.10 7.32
C GLY A 242 17.09 -1.70 6.03
N HIS A 243 18.30 -2.15 5.83
CA HIS A 243 19.12 -1.89 4.67
C HIS A 243 19.39 -3.20 3.95
N GLY A 244 19.16 -3.22 2.63
CA GLY A 244 19.38 -4.41 1.82
C GLY A 244 18.11 -4.85 1.11
N ASP A 245 18.21 -5.89 0.28
CA ASP A 245 17.04 -6.43 -0.42
C ASP A 245 16.43 -7.55 0.43
N ASP A 246 15.38 -7.24 1.19
CA ASP A 246 14.83 -8.11 2.23
C ASP A 246 13.61 -8.92 1.75
N VAL A 247 13.29 -9.99 2.48
CA VAL A 247 12.06 -10.77 2.34
C VAL A 247 11.36 -10.82 3.68
N ILE A 248 10.16 -10.24 3.75
CA ILE A 248 9.35 -10.13 4.96
C ILE A 248 8.02 -10.85 4.75
N ARG A 249 7.60 -11.66 5.72
CA ARG A 249 6.29 -12.32 5.75
C ARG A 249 5.65 -12.12 7.12
N GLY A 250 4.48 -11.50 7.18
CA GLY A 250 3.66 -11.42 8.39
C GLY A 250 3.02 -12.77 8.72
N GLU A 251 2.27 -13.30 7.75
CA GLU A 251 1.51 -14.55 7.75
C GLU A 251 0.12 -14.45 8.41
N ILE A 252 -0.03 -14.59 9.73
CA ILE A 252 -1.35 -14.55 10.39
C ILE A 252 -1.31 -13.57 11.56
N GLY A 253 -2.10 -12.50 11.48
CA GLY A 253 -2.22 -11.48 12.52
C GLY A 253 -2.36 -10.10 11.90
N ASP A 254 -2.69 -9.09 12.71
CA ASP A 254 -2.67 -7.71 12.20
C ASP A 254 -1.22 -7.19 12.27
N ASP A 255 -0.43 -7.37 11.21
CA ASP A 255 1.02 -7.17 11.21
C ASP A 255 1.46 -5.75 10.82
N VAL A 256 2.65 -5.35 11.27
CA VAL A 256 3.30 -4.08 10.90
C VAL A 256 4.65 -4.37 10.26
N LEU A 257 4.74 -4.16 8.94
CA LEU A 257 5.87 -4.59 8.11
C LEU A 257 6.55 -3.38 7.45
N HIS A 258 7.85 -3.23 7.65
CA HIS A 258 8.66 -2.15 7.04
C HIS A 258 9.89 -2.71 6.31
N GLY A 259 9.99 -2.52 5.00
CA GLY A 259 11.20 -2.82 4.22
C GLY A 259 12.34 -1.84 4.53
N ASN A 260 12.01 -0.55 4.54
CA ASN A 260 12.86 0.62 4.75
C ASN A 260 13.75 1.00 3.56
N GLY A 261 14.76 0.22 3.20
CA GLY A 261 15.73 0.63 2.20
C GLY A 261 16.33 -0.55 1.48
N GLY A 262 15.95 -0.76 0.24
CA GLY A 262 16.13 -2.05 -0.41
C GLY A 262 15.40 -2.14 -1.72
N GLN A 263 15.42 -3.31 -2.35
CA GLN A 263 14.29 -3.74 -3.18
C GLN A 263 13.67 -4.91 -2.43
N ASP A 264 12.66 -4.60 -1.64
CA ASP A 264 12.11 -5.52 -0.65
C ASP A 264 10.96 -6.33 -1.24
N ASN A 265 10.75 -7.55 -0.73
CA ASN A 265 9.57 -8.35 -1.02
C ASN A 265 8.80 -8.58 0.28
N ILE A 266 7.66 -7.92 0.42
CA ILE A 266 6.85 -7.93 1.64
C ILE A 266 5.51 -8.58 1.33
N TYR A 267 5.11 -9.52 2.18
CA TYR A 267 3.83 -10.21 2.14
C TYR A 267 3.18 -10.02 3.51
N GLY A 268 2.01 -9.37 3.55
CA GLY A 268 1.18 -9.23 4.75
C GLY A 268 0.72 -10.61 5.22
N GLY A 269 -0.20 -11.20 4.47
CA GLY A 269 -0.70 -12.54 4.73
C GLY A 269 -2.21 -12.51 4.95
N ALA A 270 -2.65 -12.88 6.14
CA ALA A 270 -4.05 -12.86 6.51
C ALA A 270 -4.28 -11.94 7.70
N ASP A 271 -5.47 -11.35 7.74
CA ASP A 271 -5.89 -10.30 8.67
C ASP A 271 -5.38 -8.91 8.21
N ASN A 272 -5.52 -7.84 9.00
CA ASN A 272 -5.36 -6.47 8.49
C ASN A 272 -3.94 -5.95 8.72
N ASP A 273 -3.17 -5.83 7.66
CA ASP A 273 -1.74 -5.52 7.73
C ASP A 273 -1.43 -4.05 7.42
N HIS A 274 -0.32 -3.57 7.98
CA HIS A 274 0.24 -2.26 7.68
C HIS A 274 1.63 -2.41 7.08
N ILE A 275 1.73 -2.19 5.77
CA ILE A 275 2.91 -2.47 4.96
C ILE A 275 3.55 -1.18 4.47
N SER A 276 4.87 -1.05 4.61
CA SER A 276 5.65 0.04 4.02
C SER A 276 6.91 -0.49 3.33
N GLY A 277 7.03 -0.28 2.02
CA GLY A 277 8.22 -0.64 1.24
C GLY A 277 9.42 0.23 1.62
N GLY A 278 9.29 1.54 1.48
CA GLY A 278 10.27 2.51 1.97
C GLY A 278 11.05 3.15 0.83
N ASN A 279 12.31 2.76 0.59
CA ASN A 279 13.09 3.28 -0.53
C ASN A 279 13.61 2.13 -1.39
N GLY A 280 13.51 2.31 -2.70
CA GLY A 280 13.89 1.38 -3.76
C GLY A 280 12.64 0.73 -4.35
N GLY A 281 12.81 -0.10 -5.38
CA GLY A 281 11.66 -0.65 -6.12
C GLY A 281 11.13 -1.90 -5.45
N ASP A 282 10.10 -1.73 -4.64
CA ASP A 282 9.60 -2.75 -3.73
C ASP A 282 8.47 -3.58 -4.35
N ARG A 283 8.32 -4.81 -3.87
CA ARG A 283 7.18 -5.68 -4.19
C ARG A 283 6.36 -5.90 -2.92
N LEU A 284 5.13 -5.41 -2.92
CA LEU A 284 4.22 -5.45 -1.78
C LEU A 284 2.97 -6.25 -2.13
N GLU A 285 2.49 -7.03 -1.17
CA GLU A 285 1.29 -7.87 -1.28
C GLU A 285 0.61 -7.86 0.09
N GLY A 286 -0.61 -7.32 0.17
CA GLY A 286 -1.42 -7.29 1.40
C GLY A 286 -1.90 -8.69 1.75
N GLY A 287 -2.84 -9.22 0.97
CA GLY A 287 -3.25 -10.62 1.03
C GLY A 287 -4.74 -10.80 1.25
N ASP A 288 -5.14 -11.28 2.44
CA ASP A 288 -6.54 -11.49 2.81
C ASP A 288 -6.97 -10.41 3.83
N ASN A 289 -8.13 -9.77 3.63
CA ASN A 289 -8.71 -8.69 4.47
C ASN A 289 -8.11 -7.31 4.14
N ALA A 290 -8.46 -6.30 4.92
CA ALA A 290 -8.23 -4.91 4.58
C ALA A 290 -6.84 -4.45 5.01
N ASP A 291 -6.01 -4.12 4.04
CA ASP A 291 -4.60 -3.77 4.23
C ASP A 291 -4.33 -2.28 3.99
N CYS A 292 -3.31 -1.78 4.67
CA CYS A 292 -2.80 -0.42 4.47
C CYS A 292 -1.38 -0.49 3.90
N ILE A 293 -1.23 -0.16 2.62
CA ILE A 293 0.00 -0.37 1.87
C ILE A 293 0.58 0.96 1.39
N GLN A 294 1.87 1.17 1.69
CA GLN A 294 2.64 2.31 1.20
C GLN A 294 3.91 1.84 0.47
N GLY A 295 3.98 2.05 -0.86
CA GLY A 295 5.17 1.79 -1.69
C GLY A 295 6.37 2.59 -1.21
N GLY A 296 6.24 3.92 -1.24
CA GLY A 296 7.21 4.84 -0.67
C GLY A 296 7.99 5.57 -1.75
N ARG A 297 9.29 5.31 -1.90
CA ARG A 297 10.10 5.88 -2.99
C ARG A 297 10.63 4.75 -3.83
N GLY A 298 10.34 4.73 -5.11
CA GLY A 298 10.82 3.61 -5.88
C GLY A 298 10.21 3.54 -7.25
N HIS A 299 9.96 2.32 -7.64
CA HIS A 299 9.19 1.95 -8.81
C HIS A 299 8.57 0.65 -8.33
N ASP A 300 7.47 0.81 -7.62
CA ASP A 300 6.94 -0.19 -6.72
C ASP A 300 5.86 -0.99 -7.44
N LEU A 301 5.69 -2.22 -6.98
CA LEU A 301 4.75 -3.16 -7.54
C LEU A 301 3.89 -3.69 -6.41
N ILE A 302 2.65 -3.22 -6.38
CA ILE A 302 1.74 -3.37 -5.24
C ILE A 302 0.54 -4.21 -5.68
N TRP A 303 0.23 -5.22 -4.89
CA TRP A 303 -1.09 -5.85 -4.86
C TRP A 303 -1.70 -5.57 -3.50
N GLY A 304 -2.93 -5.04 -3.48
CA GLY A 304 -3.77 -5.09 -2.29
C GLY A 304 -3.99 -6.55 -1.88
N ASP A 305 -4.45 -7.34 -2.83
CA ASP A 305 -4.78 -8.76 -2.65
C ASP A 305 -3.67 -9.79 -3.00
N ASN A 306 -4.05 -11.07 -2.97
CA ASN A 306 -3.26 -12.22 -3.42
C ASN A 306 -2.79 -12.11 -4.89
N SER A 307 -1.47 -12.01 -5.10
CA SER A 307 -0.87 -11.85 -6.42
C SER A 307 -0.91 -13.10 -7.31
N ASP A 308 -1.29 -14.26 -6.76
CA ASP A 308 -1.46 -15.51 -7.51
C ASP A 308 -2.83 -15.64 -8.18
N GLY A 309 -3.73 -14.67 -7.92
CA GLY A 309 -5.08 -14.58 -8.47
C GLY A 309 -6.06 -15.55 -7.82
N ASP A 310 -5.73 -16.12 -6.67
CA ASP A 310 -6.72 -16.73 -5.79
C ASP A 310 -7.53 -15.62 -5.08
N ILE A 311 -8.83 -15.85 -4.90
CA ILE A 311 -9.76 -14.92 -4.22
C ILE A 311 -9.29 -14.68 -2.79
N ALA A 312 -9.08 -13.41 -2.44
CA ALA A 312 -8.83 -12.99 -1.07
C ALA A 312 -10.01 -13.33 -0.15
N GLN A 313 -9.72 -13.65 1.11
CA GLN A 313 -10.76 -13.98 2.09
C GLN A 313 -10.94 -12.90 3.13
N GLY A 314 -12.02 -12.14 3.01
CA GLY A 314 -12.32 -11.09 3.98
C GLY A 314 -13.41 -10.16 3.48
N GLU A 315 -13.52 -9.02 4.12
CA GLU A 315 -13.83 -7.77 3.40
C GLU A 315 -12.44 -7.18 3.15
N ALA A 316 -11.97 -7.18 1.90
CA ALA A 316 -10.59 -6.89 1.50
C ALA A 316 -10.40 -5.48 0.93
N SER A 317 -11.27 -4.54 1.29
CA SER A 317 -11.12 -3.13 0.91
C SER A 317 -9.81 -2.54 1.41
N ASP A 318 -8.89 -2.24 0.51
CA ASP A 318 -7.54 -1.81 0.80
C ASP A 318 -7.37 -0.30 0.75
N THR A 319 -6.32 0.20 1.42
CA THR A 319 -5.85 1.57 1.27
C THR A 319 -4.41 1.56 0.76
N ILE A 320 -4.21 2.01 -0.48
CA ILE A 320 -2.95 1.88 -1.20
C ILE A 320 -2.40 3.25 -1.61
N SER A 321 -1.11 3.48 -1.36
CA SER A 321 -0.35 4.64 -1.86
C SER A 321 0.93 4.17 -2.54
N GLY A 322 1.11 4.50 -3.82
CA GLY A 322 2.34 4.23 -4.59
C GLY A 322 3.51 5.04 -4.05
N GLY A 323 3.35 6.36 -4.03
CA GLY A 323 4.28 7.29 -3.43
C GLY A 323 5.10 8.05 -4.46
N VAL A 324 6.41 7.84 -4.52
CA VAL A 324 7.28 8.55 -5.47
C VAL A 324 7.89 7.58 -6.44
N GLY A 325 7.65 7.83 -7.72
CA GLY A 325 8.21 7.07 -8.81
C GLY A 325 7.11 6.38 -9.59
N ARG A 326 7.49 5.68 -10.66
CA ARG A 326 6.46 5.02 -11.47
C ARG A 326 6.16 3.65 -10.90
N ASP A 327 4.96 3.54 -10.38
CA ASP A 327 4.46 2.41 -9.65
C ASP A 327 3.47 1.61 -10.53
N THR A 328 3.14 0.42 -10.07
CA THR A 328 2.16 -0.47 -10.70
C THR A 328 1.32 -1.04 -9.59
N ILE A 329 0.06 -0.64 -9.55
CA ILE A 329 -0.87 -0.93 -8.47
C ILE A 329 -2.01 -1.78 -9.00
N TYR A 330 -2.31 -2.85 -8.27
CA TYR A 330 -3.51 -3.67 -8.43
C TYR A 330 -4.26 -3.59 -7.09
N GLY A 331 -5.48 -3.05 -7.08
CA GLY A 331 -6.37 -3.06 -5.91
C GLY A 331 -6.74 -4.50 -5.57
N GLY A 332 -7.61 -5.09 -6.38
CA GLY A 332 -7.95 -6.51 -6.27
C GLY A 332 -9.45 -6.73 -6.32
N GLU A 333 -9.96 -7.42 -5.31
CA GLU A 333 -11.38 -7.59 -5.06
C GLU A 333 -11.83 -6.66 -3.91
N ASP A 334 -13.11 -6.28 -3.91
CA ASP A 334 -13.74 -5.35 -2.97
C ASP A 334 -13.41 -3.87 -3.25
N ASP A 335 -14.03 -2.96 -2.47
CA ASP A 335 -14.02 -1.52 -2.74
C ASP A 335 -12.72 -0.88 -2.22
N ASP A 336 -11.79 -0.50 -3.09
CA ASP A 336 -10.44 -0.03 -2.71
C ASP A 336 -10.29 1.51 -2.70
N ASP A 337 -9.35 2.04 -1.90
CA ASP A 337 -8.91 3.45 -1.90
C ASP A 337 -7.44 3.54 -2.36
N ILE A 338 -7.22 3.95 -3.61
CA ILE A 338 -5.93 3.89 -4.29
C ILE A 338 -5.45 5.29 -4.67
N ASN A 339 -4.20 5.61 -4.35
CA ASN A 339 -3.52 6.83 -4.77
C ASN A 339 -2.16 6.52 -5.42
N GLY A 340 -1.95 6.93 -6.67
CA GLY A 340 -0.68 6.81 -7.39
C GLY A 340 0.43 7.71 -6.83
N ASP A 341 0.04 8.94 -6.42
CA ASP A 341 0.90 10.03 -5.93
C ASP A 341 1.73 10.74 -7.04
N ASP A 342 3.06 10.61 -7.06
CA ASP A 342 3.95 11.37 -7.96
C ASP A 342 4.57 10.44 -9.02
N ALA A 343 4.52 10.88 -10.29
CA ALA A 343 5.07 10.26 -11.50
C ALA A 343 4.06 9.37 -12.23
N ASN A 344 4.39 9.01 -13.47
CA ASN A 344 3.50 8.30 -14.38
C ASN A 344 3.18 6.87 -13.93
N ASP A 345 2.03 6.64 -13.32
CA ASP A 345 1.64 5.36 -12.72
C ASP A 345 0.77 4.48 -13.62
N TRP A 346 0.66 3.21 -13.24
CA TRP A 346 -0.29 2.26 -13.82
C TRP A 346 -1.15 1.68 -12.70
N ILE A 347 -2.46 1.90 -12.75
CA ILE A 347 -3.41 1.53 -11.70
C ILE A 347 -4.54 0.69 -12.31
N SER A 348 -4.92 -0.37 -11.60
CA SER A 348 -6.09 -1.21 -11.88
C SER A 348 -6.83 -1.41 -10.56
N GLY A 349 -8.09 -0.93 -10.49
CA GLY A 349 -8.97 -1.06 -9.32
C GLY A 349 -9.32 -2.53 -9.10
N GLY A 350 -10.05 -3.11 -10.04
CA GLY A 350 -10.22 -4.55 -10.13
C GLY A 350 -11.70 -4.93 -10.09
N THR A 351 -12.20 -5.43 -8.97
CA THR A 351 -13.64 -5.63 -8.80
C THR A 351 -14.11 -5.03 -7.51
N GLY A 352 -15.16 -4.23 -7.51
CA GLY A 352 -15.57 -3.45 -6.34
C GLY A 352 -15.80 -2.01 -6.78
N ASP A 353 -16.49 -1.23 -5.94
CA ASP A 353 -16.73 0.19 -6.24
C ASP A 353 -15.49 0.99 -5.77
N ASP A 354 -14.50 1.17 -6.64
CA ASP A 354 -13.17 1.65 -6.27
C ASP A 354 -13.08 3.18 -6.24
N THR A 355 -12.24 3.73 -5.36
CA THR A 355 -11.84 5.15 -5.35
C THR A 355 -10.38 5.28 -5.76
N ILE A 356 -10.11 5.92 -6.90
CA ILE A 356 -8.77 6.01 -7.49
C ILE A 356 -8.37 7.47 -7.72
N ASP A 357 -7.20 7.90 -7.24
CA ASP A 357 -6.53 9.16 -7.59
C ASP A 357 -5.17 8.87 -8.25
N GLY A 358 -5.01 9.18 -9.54
CA GLY A 358 -3.74 9.02 -10.27
C GLY A 358 -2.63 9.89 -9.70
N GLY A 359 -2.94 11.18 -9.49
CA GLY A 359 -2.08 12.12 -8.78
C GLY A 359 -1.40 13.12 -9.70
N ASN A 360 -0.08 13.05 -9.85
CA ASN A 360 0.72 13.96 -10.67
C ASN A 360 1.51 13.21 -11.75
N ASP A 361 1.69 13.89 -12.89
CA ASP A 361 2.27 13.39 -14.14
C ASP A 361 1.31 12.44 -14.89
N ASP A 362 1.72 11.91 -16.04
CA ASP A 362 0.79 11.24 -16.96
C ASP A 362 0.52 9.78 -16.54
N ASP A 363 -0.70 9.49 -16.10
CA ASP A 363 -1.10 8.21 -15.51
C ASP A 363 -1.92 7.32 -16.45
N VAL A 364 -1.94 6.01 -16.16
CA VAL A 364 -2.84 5.05 -16.82
C VAL A 364 -3.69 4.38 -15.76
N ILE A 365 -5.01 4.58 -15.84
CA ILE A 365 -5.96 4.13 -14.82
C ILE A 365 -7.02 3.24 -15.48
N ASN A 366 -7.34 2.13 -14.84
CA ASN A 366 -8.43 1.23 -15.20
C ASN A 366 -9.28 0.94 -13.95
N GLY A 367 -10.55 1.37 -13.93
CA GLY A 367 -11.48 1.03 -12.84
C GLY A 367 -11.86 -0.45 -12.82
N ASP A 368 -11.95 -1.05 -14.00
CA ASP A 368 -12.34 -2.45 -14.25
C ASP A 368 -13.84 -2.75 -13.97
N GLN A 369 -14.24 -3.29 -12.83
CA GLN A 369 -15.63 -3.71 -12.57
C GLN A 369 -16.16 -3.10 -11.27
N GLY A 370 -17.21 -2.29 -11.35
CA GLY A 370 -17.80 -1.63 -10.20
C GLY A 370 -18.31 -0.27 -10.60
N ASP A 371 -19.07 0.39 -9.70
CA ASP A 371 -19.40 1.80 -9.89
C ASP A 371 -18.22 2.63 -9.34
N ASP A 372 -17.22 2.94 -10.17
CA ASP A 372 -15.92 3.47 -9.73
C ASP A 372 -15.91 5.00 -9.62
N HIS A 373 -15.04 5.53 -8.77
CA HIS A 373 -14.76 6.96 -8.64
C HIS A 373 -13.29 7.25 -8.94
N ILE A 374 -13.04 7.77 -10.13
CA ILE A 374 -11.70 7.93 -10.68
C ILE A 374 -11.36 9.41 -10.84
N LYS A 375 -10.17 9.78 -10.40
CA LYS A 375 -9.57 11.09 -10.64
C LYS A 375 -8.18 10.91 -11.28
N GLY A 376 -7.99 11.43 -12.49
CA GLY A 376 -6.69 11.43 -13.18
C GLY A 376 -5.67 12.30 -12.45
N GLY A 377 -5.98 13.59 -12.33
CA GLY A 377 -5.19 14.53 -11.54
C GLY A 377 -4.48 15.57 -12.41
N ASN A 378 -3.15 15.72 -12.28
CA ASN A 378 -2.38 16.59 -13.15
C ASN A 378 -1.55 15.75 -14.11
N GLY A 379 -1.80 15.75 -15.41
CA GLY A 379 -1.11 14.84 -16.30
C GLY A 379 -1.79 14.83 -17.66
N ALA A 380 -1.25 14.09 -18.62
CA ALA A 380 -2.04 13.67 -19.77
C ALA A 380 -2.47 12.23 -19.54
N ASP A 381 -3.60 12.05 -18.88
CA ASP A 381 -4.00 10.77 -18.29
C ASP A 381 -4.77 9.89 -19.31
N ASP A 382 -4.61 8.57 -19.20
CA ASP A 382 -5.32 7.55 -20.00
C ASP A 382 -6.22 6.74 -19.06
N ILE A 383 -7.51 7.04 -19.06
CA ILE A 383 -8.49 6.55 -18.08
C ILE A 383 -9.52 5.65 -18.78
N ASP A 384 -9.65 4.42 -18.28
CA ASP A 384 -10.68 3.44 -18.63
C ASP A 384 -11.58 3.23 -17.40
N GLY A 385 -12.84 3.67 -17.44
CA GLY A 385 -13.81 3.48 -16.34
C GLY A 385 -14.09 2.00 -16.14
N GLY A 386 -14.60 1.36 -17.19
CA GLY A 386 -14.71 -0.09 -17.27
C GLY A 386 -16.16 -0.54 -17.32
N SER A 387 -16.67 -1.15 -16.25
CA SER A 387 -18.06 -1.58 -16.23
C SER A 387 -18.73 -1.27 -14.92
N GLY A 388 -19.88 -0.60 -15.00
CA GLY A 388 -20.57 0.02 -13.87
C GLY A 388 -20.81 1.48 -14.20
N ASN A 389 -21.45 2.20 -13.30
CA ASN A 389 -21.78 3.61 -13.52
C ASN A 389 -20.69 4.45 -12.86
N ASP A 390 -19.72 4.88 -13.66
CA ASP A 390 -18.49 5.45 -13.15
C ASP A 390 -18.59 6.97 -13.00
N VAL A 391 -17.83 7.53 -12.04
CA VAL A 391 -17.60 8.96 -11.89
C VAL A 391 -16.14 9.25 -12.20
N ILE A 392 -15.87 9.99 -13.26
CA ILE A 392 -14.52 10.23 -13.76
C ILE A 392 -14.22 11.74 -13.80
N GLU A 393 -13.15 12.17 -13.12
CA GLU A 393 -12.56 13.51 -13.22
C GLU A 393 -11.17 13.42 -13.87
N GLY A 394 -11.01 13.88 -15.11
CA GLY A 394 -9.70 13.91 -15.81
C GLY A 394 -8.70 14.81 -15.10
N GLY A 395 -9.11 16.06 -14.83
CA GLY A 395 -8.34 17.01 -14.03
C GLY A 395 -7.65 18.06 -14.89
N THR A 396 -6.32 18.07 -14.96
CA THR A 396 -5.60 19.03 -15.82
C THR A 396 -4.61 18.34 -16.72
N GLY A 397 -4.64 18.71 -18.00
CA GLY A 397 -3.74 18.27 -19.05
C GLY A 397 -4.55 17.60 -20.15
N GLU A 398 -3.90 17.02 -21.17
CA GLU A 398 -4.64 16.52 -22.34
C GLU A 398 -5.02 15.06 -22.11
N ASP A 399 -6.22 14.83 -21.58
CA ASP A 399 -6.66 13.53 -21.07
C ASP A 399 -7.38 12.70 -22.14
N THR A 400 -7.29 11.38 -22.05
CA THR A 400 -8.05 10.42 -22.84
C THR A 400 -8.90 9.58 -21.90
N ILE A 401 -10.22 9.62 -22.05
CA ILE A 401 -11.18 8.99 -21.14
C ILE A 401 -12.14 8.12 -21.95
N ASP A 402 -12.23 6.83 -21.59
CA ASP A 402 -13.23 5.89 -22.07
C ASP A 402 -14.09 5.43 -20.86
N GLY A 403 -15.36 5.86 -20.78
CA GLY A 403 -16.29 5.42 -19.70
C GLY A 403 -16.65 3.93 -19.81
N ASN A 404 -16.72 3.44 -21.05
CA ASN A 404 -17.06 2.07 -21.43
C ASN A 404 -18.53 1.69 -21.22
N SER A 405 -18.91 1.07 -20.11
CA SER A 405 -20.25 0.47 -20.01
C SER A 405 -20.95 0.73 -18.68
N GLY A 406 -22.09 1.39 -18.77
CA GLY A 406 -22.89 1.84 -17.65
C GLY A 406 -23.27 3.29 -17.89
N ASP A 407 -24.04 3.88 -16.97
CA ASP A 407 -24.48 5.26 -17.10
C ASP A 407 -23.43 6.18 -16.44
N ASP A 408 -22.43 6.63 -17.20
CA ASP A 408 -21.22 7.26 -16.66
C ASP A 408 -21.36 8.80 -16.46
N CYS A 409 -20.66 9.35 -15.48
CA CYS A 409 -20.55 10.79 -15.22
C CYS A 409 -19.10 11.26 -15.38
N ILE A 410 -18.79 11.97 -16.46
CA ILE A 410 -17.43 12.32 -16.85
C ILE A 410 -17.24 13.84 -16.86
N ASP A 411 -16.29 14.35 -16.09
CA ASP A 411 -15.72 15.70 -16.20
C ASP A 411 -14.28 15.60 -16.71
N ALA A 412 -14.03 16.03 -17.94
CA ALA A 412 -12.70 15.98 -18.53
C ALA A 412 -11.72 16.99 -17.89
N GLY A 413 -12.24 18.03 -17.23
CA GLY A 413 -11.43 19.00 -16.49
C GLY A 413 -10.86 20.11 -17.36
N GLY A 414 -9.70 19.93 -17.97
CA GLY A 414 -9.37 20.82 -19.07
C GLY A 414 -7.94 20.80 -19.57
N SER A 415 -7.74 21.63 -20.60
CA SER A 415 -6.87 21.40 -21.76
C SER A 415 -7.67 20.70 -22.85
N ASN A 416 -7.06 20.02 -23.82
CA ASN A 416 -7.83 19.51 -24.95
C ASN A 416 -7.99 18.01 -24.79
N ASP A 417 -9.20 17.59 -24.43
CA ASP A 417 -9.45 16.23 -23.96
C ASP A 417 -10.16 15.40 -25.03
N VAL A 418 -10.02 14.08 -24.92
CA VAL A 418 -10.69 13.11 -25.77
C VAL A 418 -11.53 12.20 -24.89
N VAL A 419 -12.85 12.29 -25.02
CA VAL A 419 -13.79 11.51 -24.19
C VAL A 419 -14.71 10.67 -25.06
N ASN A 420 -14.95 9.45 -24.61
CA ASN A 420 -15.94 8.54 -25.18
C ASN A 420 -16.72 7.87 -24.04
N GLY A 421 -18.02 8.17 -23.91
CA GLY A 421 -18.88 7.61 -22.86
C GLY A 421 -19.02 6.10 -23.02
N GLY A 422 -19.52 5.65 -24.18
CA GLY A 422 -19.46 4.26 -24.58
C GLY A 422 -20.84 3.63 -24.75
N THR A 423 -21.34 2.92 -23.75
CA THR A 423 -22.70 2.37 -23.74
C THR A 423 -23.39 2.66 -22.42
N GLY A 424 -24.58 3.22 -22.48
CA GLY A 424 -25.34 3.63 -21.30
C GLY A 424 -25.85 5.05 -21.50
N GLU A 425 -26.64 5.58 -20.56
CA GLU A 425 -27.06 6.98 -20.63
C GLU A 425 -26.00 7.88 -19.99
N ASP A 426 -25.03 8.34 -20.78
CA ASP A 426 -23.82 9.01 -20.27
C ASP A 426 -24.00 10.52 -20.08
N SER A 427 -23.29 11.10 -19.11
CA SER A 427 -23.21 12.54 -18.85
C SER A 427 -21.77 13.02 -18.95
N ILE A 428 -21.45 13.76 -20.01
CA ILE A 428 -20.08 14.21 -20.32
C ILE A 428 -19.98 15.73 -20.28
N TYR A 429 -18.95 16.24 -19.58
CA TYR A 429 -18.57 17.65 -19.54
C TYR A 429 -17.10 17.83 -19.92
N GLY A 430 -16.80 18.52 -21.03
CA GLY A 430 -15.42 18.81 -21.48
C GLY A 430 -14.73 19.96 -20.73
N ALA A 431 -15.52 20.80 -20.06
CA ALA A 431 -15.04 21.90 -19.22
C ALA A 431 -14.26 23.02 -19.94
N ASN A 432 -12.92 23.08 -19.92
CA ASN A 432 -12.17 24.12 -20.65
C ASN A 432 -11.19 23.49 -21.62
N GLY A 433 -11.30 23.80 -22.91
CA GLY A 433 -10.53 23.04 -23.86
C GLY A 433 -10.90 23.28 -25.30
N ASN A 434 -10.31 22.51 -26.17
CA ASN A 434 -10.86 22.29 -27.50
C ASN A 434 -11.06 20.79 -27.59
N ASP A 435 -12.20 20.35 -27.07
CA ASP A 435 -12.40 18.95 -26.68
C ASP A 435 -12.99 18.13 -27.82
N THR A 436 -12.73 16.84 -27.80
CA THR A 436 -13.37 15.87 -28.69
C THR A 436 -14.17 14.89 -27.85
N LEU A 437 -15.49 15.06 -27.86
CA LEU A 437 -16.41 14.33 -26.99
C LEU A 437 -17.31 13.43 -27.84
N ASN A 438 -17.51 12.18 -27.42
CA ASN A 438 -18.43 11.24 -28.04
C ASN A 438 -19.31 10.62 -26.95
N GLY A 439 -20.63 10.79 -27.05
CA GLY A 439 -21.59 10.16 -26.14
C GLY A 439 -21.49 8.63 -26.23
N GLY A 440 -21.75 8.09 -27.42
CA GLY A 440 -21.58 6.66 -27.66
C GLY A 440 -22.85 5.99 -28.18
N GLN A 441 -23.47 5.17 -27.35
CA GLN A 441 -24.70 4.44 -27.62
C GLN A 441 -25.68 4.71 -26.49
N ASP A 442 -26.97 4.65 -26.79
CA ASP A 442 -28.06 5.05 -25.89
C ASP A 442 -28.12 6.60 -25.74
N ASP A 443 -29.01 7.11 -24.88
CA ASP A 443 -29.38 8.53 -24.87
C ASP A 443 -28.39 9.33 -24.00
N ASP A 444 -27.54 10.15 -24.62
CA ASP A 444 -26.44 10.83 -23.93
C ASP A 444 -26.67 12.33 -23.70
N LEU A 445 -26.03 12.89 -22.66
CA LEU A 445 -25.88 14.33 -22.44
C LEU A 445 -24.41 14.73 -22.60
N VAL A 446 -24.08 15.46 -23.65
CA VAL A 446 -22.71 15.89 -23.93
C VAL A 446 -22.61 17.40 -23.97
N VAL A 447 -21.69 17.95 -23.18
CA VAL A 447 -21.48 19.39 -22.99
C VAL A 447 -20.01 19.71 -23.24
N GLY A 448 -19.70 20.45 -24.30
CA GLY A 448 -18.34 20.85 -24.67
C GLY A 448 -17.67 21.67 -23.56
N GLY A 449 -18.25 22.83 -23.24
CA GLY A 449 -17.81 23.64 -22.12
C GLY A 449 -17.29 24.99 -22.53
N ARG A 450 -15.99 25.15 -22.75
CA ARG A 450 -15.38 26.40 -23.22
C ARG A 450 -14.31 26.06 -24.24
N GLY A 451 -14.45 26.62 -25.43
CA GLY A 451 -13.43 26.65 -26.47
C GLY A 451 -13.99 26.03 -27.73
N ASP A 452 -13.17 25.65 -28.70
CA ASP A 452 -13.72 25.15 -29.97
C ASP A 452 -13.83 23.62 -29.91
N ASP A 453 -15.02 23.11 -29.59
CA ASP A 453 -15.28 21.72 -29.28
C ASP A 453 -15.83 20.93 -30.47
N VAL A 454 -15.63 19.63 -30.44
CA VAL A 454 -16.14 18.67 -31.42
C VAL A 454 -16.92 17.59 -30.68
N ILE A 455 -18.24 17.62 -30.83
CA ILE A 455 -19.18 16.82 -30.06
C ILE A 455 -19.92 15.85 -30.99
N TYR A 456 -19.89 14.57 -30.65
CA TYR A 456 -20.64 13.51 -31.30
C TYR A 456 -21.66 12.92 -30.33
N GLY A 457 -22.91 12.74 -30.76
CA GLY A 457 -23.90 11.91 -30.09
C GLY A 457 -23.56 10.44 -30.27
N ASP A 458 -23.86 9.90 -31.45
CA ASP A 458 -23.48 8.53 -31.83
C ASP A 458 -22.66 8.49 -33.13
N ALA A 459 -21.33 8.48 -33.01
CA ALA A 459 -20.44 8.39 -34.17
C ALA A 459 -20.50 7.01 -34.89
N GLY A 460 -21.54 6.76 -35.69
CA GLY A 460 -21.58 5.72 -36.71
C GLY A 460 -21.86 4.28 -36.24
N ASN A 461 -22.21 4.03 -34.98
CA ASN A 461 -22.44 2.69 -34.43
C ASN A 461 -23.89 2.18 -34.58
N GLU A 462 -24.12 0.87 -34.64
CA GLU A 462 -25.48 0.29 -34.69
C GLU A 462 -26.05 0.25 -33.26
N GLY A 463 -26.71 1.32 -32.81
CA GLY A 463 -27.32 1.39 -31.46
C GLY A 463 -27.49 2.81 -30.88
N GLY A 464 -27.67 3.85 -31.69
CA GLY A 464 -27.77 5.23 -31.24
C GLY A 464 -28.96 5.51 -30.32
N GLY A 465 -28.86 6.60 -29.56
CA GLY A 465 -29.91 7.18 -28.74
C GLY A 465 -30.25 8.60 -29.16
N ALA A 466 -31.24 9.18 -28.50
CA ALA A 466 -31.68 10.55 -28.73
C ALA A 466 -30.86 11.50 -27.87
N ASP A 467 -29.79 12.05 -28.44
CA ASP A 467 -28.74 12.72 -27.68
C ASP A 467 -29.03 14.19 -27.43
N MET A 468 -28.46 14.73 -26.36
CA MET A 468 -28.50 16.16 -26.04
C MET A 468 -27.09 16.73 -26.11
N LEU A 469 -26.83 17.49 -27.18
CA LEU A 469 -25.51 18.05 -27.47
C LEU A 469 -25.51 19.56 -27.24
N ILE A 470 -24.57 20.05 -26.44
CA ILE A 470 -24.44 21.46 -26.08
C ILE A 470 -23.00 21.87 -26.31
N GLY A 471 -22.75 22.91 -27.12
CA GLY A 471 -21.42 23.49 -27.36
C GLY A 471 -20.80 24.04 -26.08
N ASP A 472 -20.96 25.32 -25.77
CA ASP A 472 -20.60 25.85 -24.46
C ASP A 472 -21.71 25.70 -23.41
N GLY A 473 -21.29 25.25 -22.22
CA GLY A 473 -22.02 25.45 -20.97
C GLY A 473 -21.69 26.81 -20.36
N TRP A 474 -22.69 27.59 -19.93
CA TRP A 474 -22.42 28.70 -19.00
C TRP A 474 -21.82 28.09 -17.72
N ASP A 475 -20.50 28.29 -17.53
CA ASP A 475 -19.70 28.01 -16.32
C ASP A 475 -20.57 27.68 -15.11
N VAL A 476 -20.65 26.38 -14.80
CA VAL A 476 -21.47 25.76 -13.75
C VAL A 476 -21.26 26.39 -12.36
N ASP A 477 -20.16 27.13 -12.13
CA ASP A 477 -19.89 27.87 -10.87
C ASP A 477 -20.33 29.35 -10.90
N GLY A 478 -20.80 29.87 -12.04
CA GLY A 478 -21.41 31.21 -12.13
C GLY A 478 -20.48 32.38 -11.82
N THR A 479 -19.15 32.19 -11.86
CA THR A 479 -18.17 33.20 -11.42
C THR A 479 -17.63 34.13 -12.51
N VAL A 480 -17.87 33.87 -13.81
CA VAL A 480 -17.27 34.66 -14.89
C VAL A 480 -18.26 35.05 -16.00
N PRO A 481 -18.31 36.32 -16.45
CA PRO A 481 -19.08 36.70 -17.63
C PRO A 481 -18.30 36.43 -18.92
N ALA A 482 -18.96 35.78 -19.90
CA ALA A 482 -18.66 35.70 -21.34
C ALA A 482 -17.31 36.31 -21.77
N SER A 483 -16.24 35.52 -21.71
CA SER A 483 -14.98 35.85 -22.38
C SER A 483 -14.68 34.79 -23.43
N MET A 484 -15.17 35.09 -24.66
CA MET A 484 -15.08 34.32 -25.90
C MET A 484 -15.75 32.95 -25.80
N PRO A 485 -17.02 32.85 -26.21
CA PRO A 485 -17.62 31.55 -26.37
C PRO A 485 -17.01 30.84 -27.60
N GLY A 486 -17.07 29.50 -27.61
CA GLY A 486 -16.52 28.59 -28.61
C GLY A 486 -17.03 28.80 -30.03
N ASP A 487 -16.34 28.23 -31.02
CA ASP A 487 -16.95 27.98 -32.34
C ASP A 487 -17.08 26.44 -32.48
N ASP A 488 -18.23 25.88 -32.11
CA ASP A 488 -18.36 24.43 -31.88
C ASP A 488 -18.86 23.64 -33.09
N GLN A 489 -18.58 22.33 -33.09
CA GLN A 489 -19.09 21.38 -34.07
C GLN A 489 -19.89 20.28 -33.38
N LEU A 490 -21.20 20.29 -33.59
CA LEU A 490 -22.13 19.32 -33.01
C LEU A 490 -22.61 18.36 -34.11
N PHE A 491 -22.43 17.07 -33.87
CA PHE A 491 -22.88 15.99 -34.72
C PHE A 491 -23.80 15.09 -33.89
N GLY A 492 -25.09 15.00 -34.22
CA GLY A 492 -26.01 14.03 -33.62
C GLY A 492 -25.65 12.61 -34.05
N GLY A 493 -26.50 12.00 -34.85
CA GLY A 493 -26.13 10.86 -35.67
C GLY A 493 -27.31 10.12 -36.28
N LYS A 494 -27.76 9.02 -35.69
CA LYS A 494 -28.75 8.12 -36.35
C LYS A 494 -30.17 8.21 -35.84
N ASP A 495 -30.37 8.84 -34.69
CA ASP A 495 -31.66 8.98 -34.05
C ASP A 495 -32.06 10.46 -34.03
N GLY A 496 -33.07 10.83 -33.23
CA GLY A 496 -33.60 12.20 -33.25
C GLY A 496 -32.99 13.01 -32.12
N ASP A 497 -32.00 13.83 -32.46
CA ASP A 497 -31.10 14.47 -31.51
C ASP A 497 -31.52 15.90 -31.20
N CYS A 498 -31.07 16.42 -30.06
CA CYS A 498 -31.27 17.80 -29.66
C CYS A 498 -29.92 18.53 -29.63
N LEU A 499 -29.67 19.34 -30.66
CA LEU A 499 -28.45 20.13 -30.79
C LEU A 499 -28.74 21.55 -30.32
N PHE A 500 -28.10 21.97 -29.24
CA PHE A 500 -28.30 23.28 -28.64
C PHE A 500 -27.20 24.23 -29.12
N ASP A 501 -27.64 25.37 -29.66
CA ASP A 501 -26.77 26.50 -29.89
C ASP A 501 -26.32 27.12 -28.57
N ASP A 502 -25.21 27.85 -28.62
CA ASP A 502 -24.74 28.60 -27.48
C ASP A 502 -24.18 29.96 -27.94
N GLY A 503 -23.17 30.49 -27.24
CA GLY A 503 -22.49 31.67 -27.77
C GLY A 503 -21.49 31.19 -28.81
N GLY A 504 -21.29 31.88 -29.92
CA GLY A 504 -20.28 31.36 -30.85
C GLY A 504 -20.72 31.40 -32.29
N ASN A 505 -19.92 30.79 -33.17
CA ASN A 505 -20.33 30.49 -34.53
C ASN A 505 -20.33 28.97 -34.72
N ASP A 506 -21.45 28.36 -34.41
CA ASP A 506 -21.53 26.92 -34.23
C ASP A 506 -21.98 26.24 -35.51
N THR A 507 -21.49 25.03 -35.74
CA THR A 507 -21.89 24.18 -36.86
C THR A 507 -22.61 22.96 -36.33
N MET A 508 -23.88 22.83 -36.68
CA MET A 508 -24.74 21.72 -36.27
C MET A 508 -25.07 20.82 -37.46
N THR A 509 -24.93 19.52 -37.24
CA THR A 509 -25.24 18.45 -38.20
C THR A 509 -26.09 17.42 -37.47
N GLY A 510 -27.37 17.33 -37.79
CA GLY A 510 -28.32 16.45 -37.10
C GLY A 510 -28.09 14.98 -37.43
N GLY A 511 -27.87 14.67 -38.70
CA GLY A 511 -27.60 13.32 -39.19
C GLY A 511 -28.83 12.64 -39.77
N ALA A 512 -29.69 12.04 -38.93
CA ALA A 512 -30.78 11.17 -39.36
C ALA A 512 -32.17 11.80 -39.11
N ASP A 513 -33.18 11.01 -38.73
CA ASP A 513 -34.56 11.49 -38.75
C ASP A 513 -34.97 12.14 -37.41
N GLY A 514 -35.30 13.44 -37.43
CA GLY A 514 -36.13 14.06 -36.40
C GLY A 514 -35.37 14.95 -35.41
N ASP A 515 -34.34 15.64 -35.92
CA ASP A 515 -33.44 16.44 -35.11
C ASP A 515 -34.05 17.79 -34.72
N GLU A 516 -33.80 18.22 -33.49
CA GLU A 516 -34.18 19.53 -32.99
C GLU A 516 -32.94 20.43 -32.85
N PHE A 517 -32.86 21.45 -33.69
CA PHE A 517 -31.86 22.51 -33.59
C PHE A 517 -32.41 23.62 -32.69
N VAL A 518 -31.91 23.70 -31.46
CA VAL A 518 -32.47 24.51 -30.38
C VAL A 518 -31.70 25.82 -30.22
N PHE A 519 -32.39 26.94 -30.39
CA PHE A 519 -31.84 28.30 -30.29
C PHE A 519 -32.44 29.06 -29.12
N GLY A 520 -31.58 29.42 -28.18
CA GLY A 520 -31.97 30.01 -26.92
C GLY A 520 -32.77 29.05 -26.06
N PHE A 521 -32.18 28.57 -24.98
CA PHE A 521 -32.77 27.58 -24.09
C PHE A 521 -32.60 27.99 -22.62
N THR A 522 -33.17 27.20 -21.72
CA THR A 522 -33.06 27.45 -20.29
C THR A 522 -32.33 26.31 -19.60
N ILE A 523 -31.25 26.64 -18.90
CA ILE A 523 -30.54 25.72 -18.02
C ILE A 523 -31.17 25.80 -16.63
N ASN A 524 -31.45 24.66 -16.00
CA ASN A 524 -31.95 24.60 -14.63
C ASN A 524 -30.91 23.98 -13.69
N GLN A 525 -30.10 24.83 -13.05
CA GLN A 525 -29.17 24.40 -12.00
C GLN A 525 -29.76 24.74 -10.62
N ASN A 526 -29.84 23.76 -9.72
CA ASN A 526 -30.23 23.99 -8.32
C ASN A 526 -31.58 24.71 -8.13
N GLY A 527 -32.50 24.57 -9.10
CA GLY A 527 -33.81 25.21 -9.10
C GLY A 527 -33.84 26.67 -9.58
N ASN A 528 -32.74 27.17 -10.18
CA ASN A 528 -32.68 28.45 -10.88
C ASN A 528 -32.56 28.23 -12.39
N SER A 529 -33.55 28.75 -13.12
CA SER A 529 -33.57 28.79 -14.58
C SER A 529 -32.74 29.97 -15.12
N ILE A 530 -31.73 29.69 -15.94
CA ILE A 530 -30.92 30.70 -16.65
C ILE A 530 -31.21 30.59 -18.14
N TYR A 531 -31.62 31.70 -18.76
CA TYR A 531 -31.79 31.79 -20.21
C TYR A 531 -30.43 32.02 -20.87
N VAL A 532 -30.05 31.11 -21.76
CA VAL A 532 -28.93 31.28 -22.69
C VAL A 532 -29.51 31.87 -23.97
N GLY A 533 -28.95 32.98 -24.45
CA GLY A 533 -29.43 33.61 -25.67
C GLY A 533 -28.65 33.09 -26.87
N PRO A 534 -29.30 32.88 -28.03
CA PRO A 534 -28.63 32.38 -29.23
C PRO A 534 -27.60 33.42 -29.68
N GLY A 535 -26.32 33.08 -29.60
CA GLY A 535 -25.20 33.96 -29.93
C GLY A 535 -24.70 33.77 -31.36
N GLY A 536 -23.90 34.73 -31.85
CA GLY A 536 -23.13 34.70 -33.10
C GLY A 536 -23.80 34.18 -34.39
N ASP A 537 -23.01 33.56 -35.28
CA ASP A 537 -23.38 33.21 -36.65
C ASP A 537 -23.35 31.68 -36.84
N ASN A 538 -24.49 31.02 -36.65
CA ASN A 538 -24.59 29.56 -36.61
C ASN A 538 -24.97 28.96 -37.97
N VAL A 539 -24.57 27.71 -38.22
CA VAL A 539 -24.78 26.98 -39.47
C VAL A 539 -25.42 25.62 -39.19
N ILE A 540 -26.50 25.30 -39.90
CA ILE A 540 -27.10 23.97 -39.95
C ILE A 540 -26.82 23.38 -41.34
N THR A 541 -26.19 22.21 -41.41
CA THR A 541 -25.61 21.70 -42.68
C THR A 541 -26.44 20.62 -43.40
N ASP A 542 -27.37 19.95 -42.72
CA ASP A 542 -28.07 18.78 -43.25
C ASP A 542 -29.57 18.72 -42.92
N PHE A 543 -30.19 19.87 -42.67
CA PHE A 543 -31.62 19.98 -42.36
C PHE A 543 -32.52 19.30 -43.41
N ASP A 544 -33.39 18.38 -42.98
CA ASP A 544 -34.37 17.67 -43.82
C ASP A 544 -35.79 17.71 -43.20
N ASP A 545 -36.70 18.47 -43.82
CA ASP A 545 -38.12 18.59 -43.40
C ASP A 545 -38.92 17.29 -43.63
N ASP A 546 -38.53 16.48 -44.62
CA ASP A 546 -39.14 15.17 -44.88
C ASP A 546 -38.74 14.16 -43.79
N GLN A 547 -37.61 14.37 -43.12
CA GLN A 547 -37.09 13.60 -42.00
C GLN A 547 -37.55 14.09 -40.62
N PHE A 548 -38.37 15.16 -40.57
CA PHE A 548 -38.99 15.77 -39.38
C PHE A 548 -38.08 16.66 -38.53
N ASP A 549 -37.05 17.23 -39.12
CA ASP A 549 -36.19 18.18 -38.43
C ASP A 549 -36.94 19.47 -38.05
N LEU A 550 -36.53 20.09 -36.95
CA LEU A 550 -37.20 21.25 -36.40
C LEU A 550 -36.21 22.27 -35.85
N ILE A 551 -36.40 23.54 -36.21
CA ILE A 551 -35.74 24.65 -35.54
C ILE A 551 -36.61 25.05 -34.34
N VAL A 552 -36.11 24.82 -33.13
CA VAL A 552 -36.80 25.17 -31.88
C VAL A 552 -36.22 26.47 -31.34
N MET A 553 -37.07 27.45 -31.06
CA MET A 553 -36.65 28.72 -30.48
C MET A 553 -37.32 28.92 -29.11
N SER A 554 -36.61 29.44 -28.10
CA SER A 554 -37.27 29.78 -26.83
C SER A 554 -38.36 30.82 -27.02
N THR A 555 -39.40 30.72 -26.18
CA THR A 555 -40.49 31.70 -26.10
C THR A 555 -40.04 33.09 -25.62
N SER A 556 -38.78 33.21 -25.16
CA SER A 556 -38.14 34.49 -24.84
C SER A 556 -37.75 35.28 -26.08
N ILE A 557 -37.65 34.64 -27.25
CA ILE A 557 -37.36 35.26 -28.54
C ILE A 557 -38.67 35.77 -29.15
N ASP A 558 -38.73 37.04 -29.53
CA ASP A 558 -39.90 37.61 -30.21
C ASP A 558 -39.80 37.35 -31.72
N ALA A 559 -40.76 36.61 -32.27
CA ALA A 559 -40.84 36.34 -33.71
C ALA A 559 -40.86 37.62 -34.58
N ALA A 560 -41.25 38.78 -34.03
CA ALA A 560 -41.22 40.05 -34.73
C ALA A 560 -39.80 40.59 -34.99
N ASP A 561 -38.81 40.11 -34.25
CA ASP A 561 -37.41 40.50 -34.36
C ASP A 561 -36.61 39.59 -35.31
N LEU A 562 -37.26 38.56 -35.86
CA LEU A 562 -36.71 37.66 -36.87
C LEU A 562 -37.01 38.12 -38.31
N SER A 563 -36.07 37.82 -39.20
CA SER A 563 -36.21 37.97 -40.64
C SER A 563 -35.49 36.82 -41.36
N ALA A 564 -35.94 36.43 -42.54
CA ALA A 564 -35.33 35.39 -43.34
C ALA A 564 -35.05 35.89 -44.76
N THR A 565 -33.91 35.51 -45.32
CA THR A 565 -33.50 35.84 -46.70
C THR A 565 -32.88 34.66 -47.39
N ILE A 566 -33.18 34.46 -48.68
CA ILE A 566 -32.52 33.44 -49.49
C ILE A 566 -31.15 33.95 -49.93
N VAL A 567 -30.12 33.12 -49.75
CA VAL A 567 -28.72 33.47 -50.04
C VAL A 567 -28.05 32.38 -50.91
N ASN A 568 -26.75 32.55 -51.18
CA ASN A 568 -25.90 31.53 -51.84
C ASN A 568 -26.41 30.93 -53.17
N ASN A 569 -27.01 31.77 -54.02
CA ASN A 569 -27.58 31.40 -55.33
C ASN A 569 -28.88 30.59 -55.26
N ASP A 570 -29.73 30.92 -54.28
CA ASP A 570 -31.07 30.36 -54.14
C ASP A 570 -31.09 28.92 -53.59
N GLU A 571 -30.04 28.54 -52.85
CA GLU A 571 -29.88 27.21 -52.24
C GLU A 571 -30.11 27.25 -50.72
N ASP A 572 -29.66 28.33 -50.04
CA ASP A 572 -29.66 28.41 -48.57
C ASP A 572 -30.59 29.51 -48.05
N VAL A 573 -31.01 29.38 -46.78
CA VAL A 573 -31.82 30.38 -46.08
C VAL A 573 -31.03 30.94 -44.89
N LEU A 574 -30.86 32.25 -44.87
CA LEU A 574 -30.28 32.99 -43.75
C LEU A 574 -31.39 33.60 -42.90
N ILE A 575 -31.55 33.10 -41.68
CA ILE A 575 -32.39 33.69 -40.64
C ILE A 575 -31.54 34.69 -39.86
N SER A 576 -32.08 35.85 -39.54
CA SER A 576 -31.37 36.92 -38.82
C SER A 576 -32.26 37.55 -37.77
N HIS A 577 -31.69 37.80 -36.60
CA HIS A 577 -32.37 38.49 -35.50
C HIS A 577 -31.93 39.95 -35.37
N SER A 578 -32.81 40.79 -34.79
CA SER A 578 -32.54 42.22 -34.62
C SER A 578 -31.36 42.55 -33.70
N ASP A 579 -31.01 41.61 -32.80
CA ASP A 579 -29.84 41.71 -31.91
C ASP A 579 -28.51 41.33 -32.59
N GLY A 580 -28.56 40.80 -33.81
CA GLY A 580 -27.40 40.67 -34.70
C GLY A 580 -26.83 39.27 -34.90
N TRP A 581 -27.39 38.24 -34.24
CA TRP A 581 -27.06 36.84 -34.51
C TRP A 581 -27.78 36.31 -35.75
N THR A 582 -27.22 35.25 -36.36
CA THR A 582 -27.74 34.64 -37.58
C THR A 582 -27.72 33.13 -37.55
N ILE A 583 -28.62 32.50 -38.32
CA ILE A 583 -28.66 31.05 -38.55
C ILE A 583 -28.70 30.84 -40.06
N LEU A 584 -27.66 30.24 -40.62
CA LEU A 584 -27.62 29.79 -42.00
C LEU A 584 -28.06 28.34 -42.06
N VAL A 585 -29.18 28.07 -42.74
CA VAL A 585 -29.63 26.70 -43.02
C VAL A 585 -29.24 26.37 -44.46
N GLU A 586 -28.22 25.52 -44.61
CA GLU A 586 -27.72 25.10 -45.91
C GLU A 586 -28.74 24.18 -46.60
N GLY A 587 -28.94 24.35 -47.91
CA GLY A 587 -29.81 23.48 -48.71
C GLY A 587 -31.32 23.59 -48.48
N LEU A 588 -31.78 24.38 -47.49
CA LEU A 588 -33.21 24.44 -47.11
C LEU A 588 -34.17 24.78 -48.27
N VAL A 589 -33.72 25.54 -49.29
CA VAL A 589 -34.59 25.87 -50.43
C VAL A 589 -34.98 24.63 -51.24
N GLU A 590 -34.13 23.60 -51.28
CA GLU A 590 -34.44 22.35 -51.98
C GLU A 590 -35.46 21.49 -51.20
N GLU A 591 -35.47 21.59 -49.87
CA GLU A 591 -36.36 20.82 -48.99
C GLU A 591 -37.78 21.44 -48.85
N MET A 592 -37.92 22.75 -49.07
CA MET A 592 -39.22 23.41 -48.93
C MET A 592 -40.20 23.08 -50.09
N GLU A 593 -41.14 22.15 -49.86
CA GLU A 593 -42.19 21.84 -50.83
C GLU A 593 -43.11 23.05 -51.12
N GLY A 594 -43.07 23.55 -52.35
CA GLY A 594 -44.03 24.54 -52.86
C GLY A 594 -43.53 25.99 -52.90
N ILE A 595 -42.26 26.22 -52.59
CA ILE A 595 -41.58 27.50 -52.81
C ILE A 595 -40.90 27.49 -54.19
N ASP A 596 -41.17 28.54 -54.97
CA ASP A 596 -40.44 28.83 -56.21
C ASP A 596 -39.64 30.11 -55.97
N PRO A 597 -38.30 30.05 -55.79
CA PRO A 597 -37.50 31.23 -55.50
C PRO A 597 -37.51 32.26 -56.65
N ASP A 598 -37.93 31.86 -57.86
CA ASP A 598 -38.14 32.75 -59.00
C ASP A 598 -39.56 33.38 -59.03
N ASP A 599 -40.45 33.06 -58.09
CA ASP A 599 -41.79 33.65 -58.01
C ASP A 599 -41.71 35.11 -57.52
N VAL A 600 -42.13 36.02 -58.39
CA VAL A 600 -42.17 37.48 -58.16
C VAL A 600 -43.09 37.89 -56.99
N PHE A 601 -43.91 36.96 -56.47
CA PHE A 601 -44.78 37.16 -55.31
C PHE A 601 -44.24 36.58 -53.99
N PHE A 602 -43.09 35.92 -54.03
CA PHE A 602 -42.40 35.41 -52.86
C PHE A 602 -41.33 36.44 -52.44
N ASP A 603 -41.58 37.16 -51.34
CA ASP A 603 -40.63 38.11 -50.75
C ASP A 603 -40.18 37.63 -49.36
N ASP A 604 -39.15 38.26 -48.79
CA ASP A 604 -38.58 37.91 -47.47
C ASP A 604 -39.65 37.79 -46.35
N ALA A 605 -40.75 38.57 -46.45
CA ALA A 605 -41.85 38.51 -45.50
C ALA A 605 -42.74 37.27 -45.70
N ALA A 606 -42.96 36.85 -46.95
CA ALA A 606 -43.63 35.60 -47.27
C ALA A 606 -42.79 34.38 -46.86
N LEU A 607 -41.47 34.44 -47.03
CA LEU A 607 -40.54 33.41 -46.56
C LEU A 607 -40.60 33.26 -45.05
N MET A 608 -40.42 34.34 -44.29
CA MET A 608 -40.50 34.28 -42.82
C MET A 608 -41.88 33.78 -42.36
N GLN A 609 -42.96 34.18 -43.06
CA GLN A 609 -44.29 33.67 -42.74
C GLN A 609 -44.37 32.15 -42.94
N PHE A 610 -43.85 31.62 -44.05
CA PHE A 610 -43.82 30.19 -44.35
C PHE A 610 -43.07 29.38 -43.30
N LEU A 611 -41.88 29.84 -42.89
CA LEU A 611 -41.08 29.19 -41.83
C LEU A 611 -41.85 29.07 -40.50
N LEU A 612 -42.83 29.97 -40.27
CA LEU A 612 -43.67 30.04 -39.08
C LEU A 612 -45.09 29.43 -39.26
N GLU A 613 -45.42 28.86 -40.44
CA GLU A 613 -46.75 28.30 -40.68
C GLU A 613 -47.03 27.09 -39.75
N GLY A 614 -48.28 26.86 -39.34
CA GLY A 614 -48.62 25.78 -38.38
C GLY A 614 -48.67 26.17 -36.89
N GLN A 615 -48.26 27.39 -36.52
CA GLN A 615 -48.48 27.92 -35.17
C GLN A 615 -49.97 28.15 -34.87
N PRO A 616 -50.48 27.88 -33.63
CA PRO A 616 -51.91 27.88 -33.29
C PRO A 616 -52.65 29.22 -33.51
N ASP A 617 -51.93 30.31 -33.74
CA ASP A 617 -52.50 31.65 -34.01
C ASP A 617 -52.60 32.03 -35.51
N VAL A 618 -52.22 31.15 -36.44
CA VAL A 618 -52.35 31.38 -37.89
C VAL A 618 -53.56 30.61 -38.45
N VAL A 619 -54.66 31.33 -38.72
CA VAL A 619 -55.91 30.73 -39.20
C VAL A 619 -55.80 30.31 -40.67
N GLY A 620 -55.54 29.02 -40.93
CA GLY A 620 -55.82 28.38 -42.23
C GLY A 620 -54.82 27.37 -42.79
N ALA A 621 -53.81 26.92 -42.05
CA ALA A 621 -52.76 26.03 -42.57
C ALA A 621 -53.08 24.54 -42.38
N ASN A 622 -52.71 23.71 -43.36
CA ASN A 622 -52.72 22.25 -43.30
C ASN A 622 -51.32 21.64 -43.43
N ASP A 623 -50.27 22.46 -43.44
CA ASP A 623 -48.88 22.04 -43.63
C ASP A 623 -48.05 22.61 -42.45
N LYS A 624 -47.10 21.82 -41.93
CA LYS A 624 -46.28 22.16 -40.74
C LYS A 624 -45.20 23.16 -41.16
N GLY A 625 -44.91 24.18 -40.37
CA GLY A 625 -43.73 25.03 -40.53
C GLY A 625 -42.56 24.47 -39.74
N ILE A 626 -41.36 24.93 -40.08
CA ILE A 626 -40.10 24.35 -39.59
C ILE A 626 -39.54 25.07 -38.35
N ILE A 627 -40.10 26.23 -37.96
CA ILE A 627 -39.74 26.94 -36.73
C ILE A 627 -40.85 26.79 -35.67
N GLU A 628 -40.51 26.23 -34.51
CA GLU A 628 -41.39 26.12 -33.35
C GLU A 628 -40.88 26.96 -32.17
N PHE A 629 -41.76 27.74 -31.55
CA PHE A 629 -41.44 28.43 -30.30
C PHE A 629 -41.83 27.59 -29.10
N ARG A 630 -40.83 27.02 -28.42
CA ARG A 630 -40.99 26.18 -27.23
C ARG A 630 -39.77 26.33 -26.35
N ASP A 631 -39.99 26.46 -25.04
CA ASP A 631 -38.88 26.44 -24.09
C ASP A 631 -38.44 24.99 -23.86
N LYS A 632 -37.13 24.76 -24.01
CA LYS A 632 -36.43 23.54 -23.59
C LYS A 632 -35.72 23.83 -22.27
N GLU A 633 -35.92 22.94 -21.31
CA GLU A 633 -35.21 22.96 -20.04
C GLU A 633 -34.19 21.83 -20.05
N VAL A 634 -32.92 22.19 -19.90
CA VAL A 634 -31.82 21.24 -19.69
C VAL A 634 -31.55 21.18 -18.19
N THR A 635 -31.46 19.97 -17.65
CA THR A 635 -31.04 19.74 -16.27
C THR A 635 -29.69 19.08 -16.34
N PHE A 636 -28.65 19.73 -15.83
CA PHE A 636 -27.36 19.06 -15.65
C PHE A 636 -27.48 18.06 -14.50
N PHE A 637 -26.98 16.85 -14.73
CA PHE A 637 -26.75 15.92 -13.64
C PHE A 637 -25.60 16.47 -12.77
N ASP A 638 -25.74 16.24 -11.47
CA ASP A 638 -24.71 16.59 -10.51
C ASP A 638 -23.83 15.35 -10.39
N CYS A 639 -22.60 15.41 -10.91
CA CYS A 639 -21.59 14.35 -10.68
C CYS A 639 -21.09 14.35 -9.22
N ASP A 640 -21.76 15.07 -8.31
CA ASP A 640 -21.41 15.15 -6.89
C ASP A 640 -21.70 13.80 -6.20
N ALA A 641 -20.62 13.04 -6.01
CA ALA A 641 -20.49 11.72 -5.40
C ALA A 641 -20.97 11.61 -3.93
N ASP A 642 -21.83 12.50 -3.44
CA ASP A 642 -22.29 12.58 -2.04
C ASP A 642 -23.42 11.57 -1.70
N GLN A 643 -23.35 10.36 -2.25
CA GLN A 643 -24.03 9.16 -1.73
C GLN A 643 -23.08 8.05 -1.26
N ALA A 644 -21.76 8.23 -1.34
CA ALA A 644 -20.86 7.55 -0.42
C ALA A 644 -21.08 8.15 0.97
N GLU A 645 -21.77 7.43 1.85
CA GLU A 645 -21.85 7.74 3.26
C GLU A 645 -20.42 7.70 3.79
N TYR A 646 -19.72 8.85 3.76
CA TYR A 646 -18.45 9.06 4.44
C TYR A 646 -18.63 8.45 5.82
N CYS A 647 -17.99 7.29 6.03
CA CYS A 647 -17.80 6.76 7.36
C CYS A 647 -16.85 7.73 8.04
N ASP A 648 -17.46 8.76 8.59
CA ASP A 648 -16.95 9.62 9.64
C ASP A 648 -16.23 8.69 10.61
N VAL A 649 -14.90 8.68 10.50
CA VAL A 649 -13.97 7.94 11.34
C VAL A 649 -14.54 8.00 12.75
N PRO A 650 -14.91 6.86 13.39
CA PRO A 650 -15.55 6.89 14.69
C PRO A 650 -14.65 7.58 15.70
N GLY A 651 -14.87 8.88 15.88
CA GLY A 651 -14.25 9.78 16.83
C GLY A 651 -12.80 9.45 17.17
N VAL A 652 -11.88 10.17 16.53
CA VAL A 652 -10.68 10.70 17.20
C VAL A 652 -11.14 11.69 18.29
N GLY A 653 -11.78 11.15 19.32
CA GLY A 653 -12.04 11.79 20.58
C GLY A 653 -10.72 11.83 21.31
N GLY A 654 -10.01 12.95 21.19
CA GLY A 654 -8.72 13.17 21.81
C GLY A 654 -8.62 12.62 23.24
N VAL A 655 -7.90 11.52 23.35
CA VAL A 655 -7.25 11.09 24.58
C VAL A 655 -5.77 11.00 24.24
N ARG A 656 -5.03 12.04 24.64
CA ARG A 656 -3.58 11.91 24.83
C ARG A 656 -3.37 10.68 25.71
N PRO A 657 -2.52 9.71 25.34
CA PRO A 657 -2.01 8.79 26.33
C PRO A 657 -1.24 9.65 27.34
N GLU A 658 -1.85 9.95 28.47
CA GLU A 658 -1.06 10.18 29.67
C GLU A 658 -0.24 8.91 29.84
N ALA A 659 1.08 9.04 29.71
CA ALA A 659 2.05 8.08 30.20
C ALA A 659 1.59 7.61 31.57
N LYS A 660 1.01 6.41 31.60
CA LYS A 660 0.66 5.76 32.85
C LYS A 660 1.94 5.08 33.28
N GLU A 661 2.70 5.75 34.15
CA GLU A 661 3.78 5.11 34.88
C GLU A 661 3.27 3.76 35.40
N LEU A 662 3.83 2.68 34.86
CA LEU A 662 3.71 1.37 35.47
C LEU A 662 4.22 1.51 36.91
N SER A 663 3.36 1.18 37.85
CA SER A 663 3.62 1.31 39.27
C SER A 663 4.88 0.52 39.64
N LYS A 664 5.85 1.18 40.26
CA LYS A 664 7.07 0.61 40.88
C LYS A 664 6.80 -0.34 42.07
N GLU A 665 5.72 -1.11 42.05
CA GLU A 665 5.41 -2.08 43.10
C GLU A 665 4.91 -3.38 42.48
N LYS A 666 5.86 -4.23 42.04
CA LYS A 666 5.93 -5.70 42.23
C LYS A 666 6.89 -6.35 41.21
N VAL A 667 8.18 -6.14 41.39
CA VAL A 667 9.20 -7.13 41.00
C VAL A 667 9.70 -7.74 42.31
N GLY A 668 9.70 -9.07 42.35
CA GLY A 668 10.08 -9.86 43.51
C GLY A 668 11.52 -9.54 43.91
N ASN A 669 11.72 -9.30 45.19
CA ASN A 669 13.02 -9.21 45.82
C ASN A 669 13.54 -10.62 46.12
N THR A 670 14.55 -11.07 45.38
CA THR A 670 15.47 -12.12 45.81
C THR A 670 16.89 -11.73 45.44
N THR A 671 17.55 -11.09 46.40
CA THR A 671 19.00 -10.89 46.46
C THR A 671 19.75 -12.21 46.56
N THR A 672 20.69 -12.47 45.65
CA THR A 672 21.83 -13.39 45.87
C THR A 672 23.11 -12.58 45.72
N ASN A 673 23.99 -12.62 46.74
CA ASN A 673 25.22 -11.82 46.81
C ASN A 673 26.41 -12.65 46.32
N ALA A 674 26.86 -12.39 45.10
CA ALA A 674 28.26 -12.41 44.67
C ALA A 674 28.37 -11.42 43.51
N THR A 675 29.40 -10.57 43.45
CA THR A 675 29.40 -9.41 42.54
C THR A 675 29.75 -9.78 41.09
N GLU A 676 28.72 -9.98 40.26
CA GLU A 676 28.74 -9.95 38.77
C GLU A 676 29.58 -8.78 38.22
N TYR A 677 29.54 -7.64 38.91
CA TYR A 677 30.23 -6.40 38.59
C TYR A 677 31.76 -6.52 38.35
N GLN A 678 32.41 -7.55 38.90
CA GLN A 678 33.87 -7.73 38.77
C GLN A 678 34.30 -8.68 37.65
N VAL A 679 33.38 -9.52 37.13
CA VAL A 679 33.65 -10.42 35.99
C VAL A 679 33.22 -9.73 34.69
N ALA A 680 32.07 -9.04 34.68
CA ALA A 680 31.57 -8.33 33.50
C ALA A 680 32.46 -7.15 33.05
N ASN A 681 33.17 -6.47 33.97
CA ASN A 681 34.07 -5.36 33.63
C ASN A 681 35.35 -5.77 32.87
N ALA A 682 35.59 -7.06 32.63
CA ALA A 682 36.80 -7.55 31.96
C ALA A 682 36.57 -8.03 30.52
N TYR A 683 35.33 -8.16 30.04
CA TYR A 683 35.03 -8.87 28.79
C TYR A 683 34.06 -8.15 27.82
N LEU A 684 33.61 -6.92 28.13
CA LEU A 684 32.71 -6.10 27.29
C LEU A 684 33.39 -5.31 26.13
N ASP A 685 34.57 -5.71 25.66
CA ASP A 685 35.42 -4.81 24.86
C ASP A 685 35.29 -4.94 23.32
N GLN A 686 34.21 -5.51 22.77
CA GLN A 686 34.07 -5.64 21.29
C GLN A 686 32.70 -5.37 20.65
N ASP A 687 31.67 -4.99 21.41
CA ASP A 687 30.38 -4.59 20.82
C ASP A 687 29.89 -3.29 21.46
N ASP A 688 29.67 -2.24 20.65
CA ASP A 688 29.23 -0.93 21.13
C ASP A 688 27.74 -0.97 21.58
N ASN A 689 27.00 -2.04 21.24
CA ASN A 689 25.55 -2.16 21.46
C ASN A 689 25.17 -2.97 22.71
N VAL A 690 26.11 -3.61 23.40
CA VAL A 690 25.88 -4.30 24.68
C VAL A 690 26.73 -3.66 25.77
N TYR A 691 26.10 -2.93 26.69
CA TYR A 691 26.81 -2.25 27.76
C TYR A 691 26.08 -2.31 29.09
N ILE A 692 26.82 -2.20 30.19
CA ILE A 692 26.24 -2.16 31.53
C ILE A 692 26.07 -0.71 31.97
N SER A 693 24.86 -0.31 32.33
CA SER A 693 24.54 1.01 32.90
C SER A 693 23.98 0.87 34.31
N GLY A 694 24.85 0.95 35.31
CA GLY A 694 24.48 0.69 36.70
C GLY A 694 24.56 -0.80 37.03
N ASP A 695 23.45 -1.40 37.45
CA ASP A 695 23.30 -2.82 37.79
C ASP A 695 22.46 -3.58 36.73
N GLU A 696 22.18 -2.96 35.59
CA GLU A 696 21.42 -3.54 34.47
C GLU A 696 22.34 -3.72 33.27
N LEU A 697 22.33 -4.92 32.67
CA LEU A 697 22.85 -5.17 31.33
C LEU A 697 21.89 -4.52 30.33
N ILE A 698 22.41 -3.62 29.50
CA ILE A 698 21.62 -2.91 28.48
C ILE A 698 22.08 -3.38 27.12
N LEU A 699 21.16 -3.98 26.37
CA LEU A 699 21.23 -4.06 24.91
C LEU A 699 20.64 -2.77 24.34
N ASP A 700 21.43 -2.01 23.58
CA ASP A 700 20.99 -0.82 22.87
C ASP A 700 20.50 -1.23 21.47
N ILE A 701 19.22 -1.58 21.41
CA ILE A 701 18.49 -2.04 20.21
C ILE A 701 18.28 -0.95 19.14
N LEU A 702 18.84 0.26 19.32
CA LEU A 702 18.62 1.43 18.46
C LEU A 702 19.91 2.02 17.87
N ALA A 703 21.07 1.39 18.09
CA ALA A 703 22.39 1.95 17.80
C ALA A 703 23.00 1.45 16.50
#